data_AF-A0A6A5VYP0-F1
#
_entry.id   AF-A0A6A5VYP0-F1
#
_cell.length_a   1.000
_cell.length_b   1.000
_cell.length_c   1.000
_cell.angle_alpha   90.00
_cell.angle_beta   90.00
_cell.angle_gamma   90.00
#
_symmetry.space_group_name_H-M   'P 1'
#
loop_
_entity.id
_entity.type
_entity.pdbx_description
1 polymer ?
#
loop_
_entity_poly.entity_id
_entity_poly.type
_entity_poly.pdbx_seq_one_letter_code
_entity_poly.pdbx_strand_id
1 'polypeptide(L)'
;MSTPSTVTATLPPHHQYYSHHHSYQPALSNGQLANGTARIGNTLYHGYANAASNSDLRRTAAAHRQTQQQPPIEPEMSESAARAAKRRGPDWNEFYRNGLPKEVIVIDDDDDDEPARPPPPGRTGTNGSARHTDKKRKMAAATAYDPVYNQHTSYSTTQTPYYDSPNHSTPADRTNSTHKTTAGTSMGSSNGHHASPLDNSMVGQKRKRTRAATQDEAKEAKRRELDDQDPFALYQPPPNPVIKAKEVYVSVVADVRPLHGTKSHTKDQKVDDEDGHYMVHPEADLTERYQIIKLLGQGTFGKVVEAWDRSKRTKCAIKVIRSVPKYREASRIELRVLSTLKSNDEYNMNRCIHLRDCFDFRNHICIVTDLYGQSVFDFLKSNQFVPFPSSHIQKFAKQLFTSVAFLHDLNLIHTDLKPENILLVNNNYQTFTYNRTVPSSSTLTNRQARHRKVLLDPEIRLIDFGSATFNDEYHSSVVSTRHYRAPEIILNLGWSYPCDIWSIGCILVEFFTGDALFQTHDNLEHLAMMEAVCGGKIDREIIKQVYKQDRDRRSSSSAAKYFKNYKLDYPNTDTQKGSRKFVKAMKKLHETIPPHTEFNRKFLDLLKRIFVYDPKKRITAKDALQHPWFQETLMDDGTEAHKIRLEREKKLRARQEEERRLDRYTQREPRGY
;
A
#
# COMPACT_ATOMS: atom_id res chain seq x y z
N MET A 1 -3.06 7.22 8.76
CA MET A 1 -2.26 7.22 7.53
C MET A 1 -2.33 5.81 6.96
N SER A 2 -3.44 5.47 6.33
CA SER A 2 -3.69 4.14 5.76
C SER A 2 -4.53 4.33 4.50
N THR A 3 -4.08 3.80 3.39
CA THR A 3 -4.87 3.59 2.17
C THR A 3 -5.87 2.46 2.43
N PRO A 4 -7.19 2.64 2.25
CA PRO A 4 -8.13 1.54 2.35
C PRO A 4 -8.07 0.64 1.11
N SER A 5 -7.96 -0.66 1.38
CA SER A 5 -8.07 -1.72 0.39
C SER A 5 -9.51 -1.87 -0.14
N THR A 6 -9.58 -2.42 -1.35
CA THR A 6 -10.71 -2.53 -2.26
C THR A 6 -11.98 -3.26 -1.75
N VAL A 7 -13.13 -2.63 -2.03
CA VAL A 7 -14.51 -3.13 -2.27
C VAL A 7 -15.39 -3.58 -1.09
N THR A 8 -16.44 -2.76 -0.85
CA THR A 8 -17.78 -3.17 -0.37
C THR A 8 -18.67 -3.38 -1.60
N ALA A 9 -19.34 -4.53 -1.69
CA ALA A 9 -20.26 -4.84 -2.78
C ALA A 9 -21.60 -4.10 -2.61
N THR A 10 -22.05 -3.37 -3.63
CA THR A 10 -23.43 -2.89 -3.76
C THR A 10 -24.12 -3.68 -4.88
N LEU A 11 -25.25 -4.30 -4.53
CA LEU A 11 -26.18 -4.98 -5.44
C LEU A 11 -26.92 -3.93 -6.30
N PRO A 12 -27.32 -4.27 -7.55
CA PRO A 12 -28.12 -3.38 -8.38
C PRO A 12 -29.59 -3.37 -7.96
N PRO A 13 -30.32 -2.24 -8.02
CA PRO A 13 -31.76 -2.23 -7.80
C PRO A 13 -32.50 -2.66 -9.08
N HIS A 14 -33.35 -3.67 -8.94
CA HIS A 14 -34.41 -3.98 -9.89
C HIS A 14 -35.46 -2.85 -9.86
N HIS A 15 -35.63 -2.12 -10.97
CA HIS A 15 -36.78 -1.25 -11.19
C HIS A 15 -37.90 -2.05 -11.87
N GLN A 16 -39.02 -2.22 -11.16
CA GLN A 16 -40.31 -2.57 -11.74
C GLN A 16 -41.03 -1.29 -12.19
N TYR A 17 -41.61 -1.39 -13.38
CA TYR A 17 -42.53 -0.42 -14.01
C TYR A 17 -43.73 -0.11 -13.10
N TYR A 18 -44.11 1.16 -12.98
CA TYR A 18 -45.50 1.60 -13.05
C TYR A 18 -45.58 3.06 -13.53
N SER A 19 -46.49 3.27 -14.48
CA SER A 19 -46.88 4.53 -15.13
C SER A 19 -48.01 5.21 -14.34
N HIS A 20 -47.96 6.54 -14.16
CA HIS A 20 -49.01 7.46 -14.63
C HIS A 20 -48.82 8.94 -14.18
N HIS A 21 -48.93 9.81 -15.20
CA HIS A 21 -49.52 11.16 -15.28
C HIS A 21 -49.13 12.35 -14.38
N HIS A 22 -48.61 13.37 -15.10
CA HIS A 22 -49.00 14.78 -15.17
C HIS A 22 -49.55 15.49 -13.93
N SER A 23 -48.94 16.63 -13.58
CA SER A 23 -49.48 17.95 -13.97
C SER A 23 -48.57 19.13 -13.57
N TYR A 24 -48.45 20.06 -14.54
CA TYR A 24 -48.41 21.52 -14.42
C TYR A 24 -47.33 22.24 -13.56
N GLN A 25 -46.41 22.91 -14.28
CA GLN A 25 -45.93 24.25 -13.92
C GLN A 25 -47.06 25.28 -14.08
N PRO A 26 -46.90 26.46 -13.47
CA PRO A 26 -46.67 27.61 -14.35
C PRO A 26 -45.50 28.49 -13.92
N ALA A 27 -44.79 28.95 -14.96
CA ALA A 27 -43.86 30.07 -14.96
C ALA A 27 -44.61 31.41 -14.80
N LEU A 28 -43.84 32.47 -14.51
CA LEU A 28 -43.96 33.91 -14.88
C LEU A 28 -42.93 34.65 -13.98
N SER A 29 -42.17 35.69 -14.38
CA SER A 29 -42.00 36.42 -15.63
C SER A 29 -40.80 37.38 -15.51
N ASN A 30 -40.11 37.52 -16.64
CA ASN A 30 -39.08 38.49 -17.07
C ASN A 30 -39.18 39.99 -16.66
N GLY A 31 -38.01 40.63 -16.71
CA GLY A 31 -37.77 42.03 -17.18
C GLY A 31 -37.19 42.95 -16.08
N GLN A 32 -36.10 43.72 -16.24
CA GLN A 32 -35.47 44.33 -17.42
C GLN A 32 -33.98 44.66 -17.17
N LEU A 33 -33.23 44.75 -18.28
CA LEU A 33 -31.86 45.26 -18.44
C LEU A 33 -31.80 46.80 -18.50
N ALA A 34 -30.65 47.40 -18.14
CA ALA A 34 -29.91 48.37 -18.98
C ALA A 34 -28.54 48.80 -18.38
N ASN A 35 -27.50 48.72 -19.23
CA ASN A 35 -26.31 49.57 -19.44
C ASN A 35 -25.43 50.00 -18.23
N GLY A 36 -24.10 49.96 -18.25
CA GLY A 36 -23.11 49.86 -19.32
C GLY A 36 -22.05 50.95 -19.14
N THR A 37 -20.75 50.62 -19.10
CA THR A 37 -19.63 51.31 -19.79
C THR A 37 -18.26 50.86 -19.26
N ALA A 38 -17.34 50.67 -20.20
CA ALA A 38 -15.93 50.35 -20.03
C ALA A 38 -15.06 51.54 -20.47
N ARG A 39 -13.79 51.58 -20.02
CA ARG A 39 -12.58 52.14 -20.69
C ARG A 39 -11.38 51.97 -19.72
N ILE A 40 -10.41 51.09 -19.98
CA ILE A 40 -9.20 51.20 -20.84
C ILE A 40 -8.25 52.33 -20.43
N GLY A 41 -6.99 51.97 -20.14
CA GLY A 41 -5.85 52.86 -20.03
C GLY A 41 -4.54 52.11 -19.74
N ASN A 42 -3.83 51.76 -20.79
CA ASN A 42 -2.57 51.01 -20.84
C ASN A 42 -1.36 51.96 -20.61
N THR A 43 -0.22 51.49 -20.07
CA THR A 43 1.11 52.04 -20.42
C THR A 43 2.25 51.09 -20.03
N LEU A 44 3.04 50.73 -21.04
CA LEU A 44 4.33 50.02 -21.01
C LEU A 44 5.48 50.95 -20.54
N TYR A 45 6.58 50.41 -20.01
CA TYR A 45 7.89 50.35 -20.71
C TYR A 45 9.03 49.63 -19.92
N HIS A 46 9.86 48.91 -20.71
CA HIS A 46 11.20 48.25 -20.56
C HIS A 46 11.99 48.25 -19.24
N GLY A 47 12.75 47.20 -18.85
CA GLY A 47 13.71 46.33 -19.58
C GLY A 47 15.12 46.95 -19.47
N TYR A 48 16.23 46.38 -18.96
CA TYR A 48 16.99 45.12 -19.16
C TYR A 48 18.05 45.06 -18.01
N ALA A 49 18.40 43.95 -17.34
CA ALA A 49 19.24 42.77 -17.68
C ALA A 49 20.79 42.96 -17.65
N ASN A 50 21.45 41.94 -17.06
CA ASN A 50 22.88 41.54 -17.02
C ASN A 50 23.80 42.19 -15.98
N ALA A 51 24.83 41.52 -15.41
CA ALA A 51 25.24 40.11 -15.21
C ALA A 51 26.62 40.15 -14.51
N ALA A 52 26.94 39.16 -13.65
CA ALA A 52 28.28 38.62 -13.33
C ALA A 52 29.39 39.58 -12.81
N SER A 53 30.37 39.24 -11.97
CA SER A 53 30.88 38.02 -11.34
C SER A 53 32.08 38.40 -10.43
N ASN A 54 32.43 37.51 -9.50
CA ASN A 54 33.78 37.22 -8.97
C ASN A 54 34.39 38.21 -7.95
N SER A 55 34.54 37.76 -6.69
CA SER A 55 35.78 37.21 -6.07
C SER A 55 36.76 38.34 -5.70
N ASP A 56 37.37 38.45 -4.52
CA ASP A 56 37.89 37.41 -3.64
C ASP A 56 38.53 38.09 -2.41
N LEU A 57 38.83 37.30 -1.38
CA LEU A 57 39.96 37.43 -0.43
C LEU A 57 39.95 38.46 0.74
N ARG A 58 39.80 37.86 1.94
CA ARG A 58 40.75 37.80 3.08
C ARG A 58 40.98 39.00 4.02
N ARG A 59 40.72 38.65 5.31
CA ARG A 59 41.63 38.63 6.49
C ARG A 59 41.57 39.78 7.52
N THR A 60 41.35 39.32 8.77
CA THR A 60 41.99 39.72 10.05
C THR A 60 41.72 41.12 10.59
N ALA A 61 41.55 41.41 11.88
CA ALA A 61 41.50 40.64 13.13
C ALA A 61 40.96 41.56 14.24
N ALA A 62 40.52 40.93 15.33
CA ALA A 62 40.27 41.38 16.71
C ALA A 62 40.72 42.78 17.20
N ALA A 63 39.88 43.46 17.99
CA ALA A 63 39.98 43.53 19.48
C ALA A 63 39.21 44.74 20.09
N HIS A 64 38.52 44.47 21.23
CA HIS A 64 38.25 45.27 22.47
C HIS A 64 38.05 46.82 22.40
N ARG A 65 37.17 47.52 23.16
CA ARG A 65 36.64 47.41 24.54
C ARG A 65 35.61 48.55 24.84
N GLN A 66 34.70 48.32 25.81
CA GLN A 66 34.07 49.24 26.81
C GLN A 66 33.14 50.41 26.35
N THR A 67 31.81 50.42 26.60
CA THR A 67 30.97 50.72 27.81
C THR A 67 30.86 52.19 28.26
N GLN A 68 29.63 52.75 28.25
CA GLN A 68 28.97 53.64 29.25
C GLN A 68 27.57 54.06 28.69
N GLN A 69 26.43 53.64 29.28
CA GLN A 69 25.58 54.23 30.36
C GLN A 69 24.58 55.35 29.92
N GLN A 70 23.32 55.17 30.35
CA GLN A 70 22.04 55.85 29.99
C GLN A 70 21.84 57.24 30.65
N PRO A 71 20.73 57.97 30.37
CA PRO A 71 19.54 57.87 31.25
C PRO A 71 18.14 58.03 30.57
N PRO A 72 17.01 57.87 31.31
CA PRO A 72 15.65 57.58 30.81
C PRO A 72 14.63 58.74 30.97
N ILE A 73 13.51 58.72 30.23
CA ILE A 73 12.31 59.55 30.48
C ILE A 73 11.01 58.81 30.08
N GLU A 74 10.04 58.79 30.98
CA GLU A 74 8.58 58.53 30.84
C GLU A 74 7.86 59.65 31.66
N PRO A 75 6.51 59.82 31.65
CA PRO A 75 5.48 59.65 30.60
C PRO A 75 4.50 60.87 30.56
N GLU A 76 3.56 60.94 29.60
CA GLU A 76 2.31 61.72 29.80
C GLU A 76 1.12 61.20 28.98
N MET A 77 -0.06 61.24 29.62
CA MET A 77 -1.36 60.70 29.21
C MET A 77 -2.17 61.67 28.32
N SER A 78 -3.01 61.13 27.43
CA SER A 78 -4.28 61.79 27.07
C SER A 78 -5.37 60.76 26.71
N GLU A 79 -6.49 60.84 27.41
CA GLU A 79 -7.71 60.05 27.21
C GLU A 79 -8.49 60.46 25.94
N SER A 80 -9.08 59.49 25.25
CA SER A 80 -10.35 59.67 24.54
C SER A 80 -11.15 58.37 24.51
N ALA A 81 -12.29 58.37 25.18
CA ALA A 81 -13.25 57.27 25.22
C ALA A 81 -14.29 57.40 24.08
N ALA A 82 -14.64 56.30 23.40
CA ALA A 82 -16.02 55.93 23.06
C ALA A 82 -16.16 54.61 22.27
N ARG A 83 -17.00 53.72 22.84
CA ARG A 83 -17.90 52.71 22.21
C ARG A 83 -17.31 51.44 21.57
N ALA A 84 -17.09 50.43 22.41
CA ALA A 84 -17.07 49.02 22.01
C ALA A 84 -18.50 48.46 21.85
N ALA A 85 -18.83 48.00 20.64
CA ALA A 85 -20.01 47.19 20.37
C ALA A 85 -19.80 45.77 20.96
N LYS A 86 -20.67 45.35 21.89
CA LYS A 86 -20.73 43.96 22.36
C LYS A 86 -21.10 43.04 21.19
N ARG A 87 -20.11 42.34 20.62
CA ARG A 87 -20.36 41.17 19.78
C ARG A 87 -21.02 40.10 20.65
N ARG A 88 -22.28 39.75 20.35
CA ARG A 88 -22.93 38.57 20.92
C ARG A 88 -22.17 37.33 20.45
N GLY A 89 -21.77 36.49 21.39
CA GLY A 89 -21.19 35.18 21.08
C GLY A 89 -22.19 34.27 20.38
N PRO A 90 -21.72 33.17 19.77
CA PRO A 90 -22.55 32.25 18.99
C PRO A 90 -23.67 31.65 19.86
N ASP A 91 -24.87 31.54 19.29
CA ASP A 91 -25.99 30.85 19.92
C ASP A 91 -25.83 29.33 19.77
N TRP A 92 -25.26 28.71 20.80
CA TRP A 92 -25.04 27.27 20.84
C TRP A 92 -26.33 26.45 20.73
N ASN A 93 -27.50 27.02 21.05
CA ASN A 93 -28.77 26.31 20.90
C ASN A 93 -29.20 26.19 19.44
N GLU A 94 -28.83 27.13 18.58
CA GLU A 94 -29.01 27.02 17.14
C GLU A 94 -28.06 25.98 16.54
N PHE A 95 -26.79 25.99 17.00
CA PHE A 95 -25.74 25.08 16.53
C PHE A 95 -26.07 23.60 16.78
N TYR A 96 -26.72 23.25 17.91
CA TYR A 96 -27.08 21.87 18.25
C TYR A 96 -28.53 21.47 17.94
N ARG A 97 -29.29 22.29 17.20
CA ARG A 97 -30.71 22.01 16.88
C ARG A 97 -30.93 20.64 16.22
N ASN A 98 -29.92 20.12 15.51
CA ASN A 98 -29.99 18.84 14.79
C ASN A 98 -29.22 17.69 15.49
N GLY A 99 -28.89 17.83 16.77
CA GLY A 99 -28.14 16.85 17.56
C GLY A 99 -26.62 17.02 17.51
N LEU A 100 -25.91 16.34 18.42
CA LEU A 100 -24.44 16.40 18.53
C LEU A 100 -23.77 15.66 17.35
N PRO A 101 -22.68 16.19 16.77
CA PRO A 101 -21.89 15.48 15.75
C PRO A 101 -21.42 14.11 16.26
N LYS A 102 -21.45 13.09 15.40
CA LYS A 102 -21.00 11.72 15.75
C LYS A 102 -19.48 11.55 15.82
N GLU A 103 -18.73 12.58 15.46
CA GLU A 103 -17.26 12.59 15.52
C GLU A 103 -16.80 13.94 16.07
N VAL A 104 -15.94 13.89 17.09
CA VAL A 104 -15.26 15.06 17.66
C VAL A 104 -13.84 15.06 17.12
N ILE A 105 -13.53 16.01 16.23
CA ILE A 105 -12.18 16.26 15.78
C ILE A 105 -11.57 17.26 16.78
N VAL A 106 -10.62 16.80 17.58
CA VAL A 106 -9.78 17.69 18.39
C VAL A 106 -8.71 18.23 17.46
N ILE A 107 -8.80 19.52 17.14
CA ILE A 107 -7.75 20.28 16.46
C ILE A 107 -6.99 20.97 17.59
N ASP A 108 -5.78 20.51 17.87
CA ASP A 108 -4.85 21.22 18.74
C ASP A 108 -4.25 22.37 17.90
N ASP A 109 -4.89 23.53 17.94
CA ASP A 109 -4.32 24.80 17.50
C ASP A 109 -3.49 25.36 18.67
N ASP A 110 -2.19 25.05 18.71
CA ASP A 110 -1.23 25.69 19.61
C ASP A 110 -0.41 26.70 18.82
N ASP A 111 -0.81 27.97 18.87
CA ASP A 111 0.06 29.14 18.75
C ASP A 111 -0.62 30.31 19.50
N ASP A 112 -0.13 30.61 20.70
CA ASP A 112 0.17 31.97 21.18
C ASP A 112 0.78 31.89 22.60
N ASP A 113 2.04 32.29 22.70
CA ASP A 113 2.81 32.47 23.94
C ASP A 113 2.26 33.63 24.77
N GLU A 114 1.92 33.39 26.04
CA GLU A 114 1.97 34.40 27.12
C GLU A 114 2.29 33.73 28.47
N PRO A 115 3.24 34.28 29.28
CA PRO A 115 3.73 33.60 30.47
C PRO A 115 2.90 33.93 31.72
N ALA A 116 2.20 32.94 32.28
CA ALA A 116 1.47 33.10 33.54
C ALA A 116 2.29 32.70 34.79
N ARG A 117 2.31 33.61 35.77
CA ARG A 117 2.96 33.57 37.10
C ARG A 117 2.58 32.35 37.98
N PRO A 118 3.44 31.97 38.95
CA PRO A 118 3.15 30.90 39.90
C PRO A 118 2.24 31.36 41.07
N PRO A 119 1.35 30.49 41.59
CA PRO A 119 0.59 30.75 42.82
C PRO A 119 1.35 30.28 44.10
N PRO A 120 1.06 30.86 45.28
CA PRO A 120 1.77 30.58 46.54
C PRO A 120 1.21 29.35 47.30
N PRO A 121 1.92 28.83 48.33
CA PRO A 121 1.59 27.56 48.96
C PRO A 121 0.74 27.67 50.24
N GLY A 122 -0.06 26.62 50.50
CA GLY A 122 -0.37 26.14 51.85
C GLY A 122 -1.86 26.05 52.23
N ARG A 123 -2.37 24.85 52.52
CA ARG A 123 -2.56 24.29 53.88
C ARG A 123 -3.57 23.12 53.92
N THR A 124 -3.28 22.24 54.87
CA THR A 124 -3.93 21.01 55.35
C THR A 124 -5.35 21.18 55.91
N GLY A 125 -6.19 20.14 55.80
CA GLY A 125 -7.43 20.00 56.58
C GLY A 125 -8.20 18.70 56.29
N THR A 126 -8.59 17.99 57.35
CA THR A 126 -9.05 16.60 57.45
C THR A 126 -10.58 16.40 57.49
N ASN A 127 -11.03 15.20 57.08
CA ASN A 127 -12.19 14.38 57.50
C ASN A 127 -13.61 14.96 57.68
N GLY A 128 -14.61 14.24 57.15
CA GLY A 128 -16.00 14.27 57.64
C GLY A 128 -17.03 13.56 56.75
N SER A 129 -17.49 12.38 57.18
CA SER A 129 -18.56 11.55 56.58
C SER A 129 -19.96 11.98 57.03
N ALA A 130 -20.97 11.97 56.15
CA ALA A 130 -22.39 11.66 56.47
C ALA A 130 -23.27 11.56 55.19
N ARG A 131 -24.40 10.84 55.32
CA ARG A 131 -25.19 10.14 54.28
C ARG A 131 -26.57 10.77 53.95
N HIS A 132 -27.09 10.44 52.75
CA HIS A 132 -28.51 10.24 52.31
C HIS A 132 -29.46 11.46 52.21
N THR A 133 -30.42 11.64 51.26
CA THR A 133 -31.17 10.78 50.31
C THR A 133 -31.69 11.55 49.05
N ASP A 134 -31.74 10.82 47.92
CA ASP A 134 -32.68 10.76 46.77
C ASP A 134 -33.42 11.98 46.16
N LYS A 135 -33.22 12.15 44.83
CA LYS A 135 -34.27 12.00 43.80
C LYS A 135 -33.71 11.81 42.37
N LYS A 136 -34.22 10.77 41.71
CA LYS A 136 -33.97 10.25 40.35
C LYS A 136 -33.93 11.29 39.20
N ARG A 137 -32.97 11.13 38.28
CA ARG A 137 -33.26 11.15 36.83
C ARG A 137 -32.33 10.19 36.07
N LYS A 138 -32.94 9.50 35.11
CA LYS A 138 -32.50 8.33 34.35
C LYS A 138 -31.74 8.78 33.12
N MET A 139 -30.49 8.35 32.92
CA MET A 139 -29.86 8.30 31.58
C MET A 139 -28.94 7.09 31.48
N ALA A 140 -29.12 6.36 30.39
CA ALA A 140 -28.49 5.09 30.08
C ALA A 140 -27.04 5.31 29.63
N ALA A 141 -26.11 4.63 30.30
CA ALA A 141 -24.78 4.36 29.79
C ALA A 141 -24.81 3.03 29.03
N ALA A 142 -24.51 3.07 27.74
CA ALA A 142 -24.20 1.90 26.94
C ALA A 142 -23.14 2.30 25.93
N THR A 143 -21.91 1.80 26.10
CA THR A 143 -21.08 1.16 25.07
C THR A 143 -19.89 0.54 25.79
N ALA A 144 -20.12 -0.63 26.40
CA ALA A 144 -19.05 -1.55 26.77
C ALA A 144 -18.81 -2.47 25.57
N TYR A 145 -17.57 -2.50 25.12
CA TYR A 145 -17.06 -3.31 24.03
C TYR A 145 -16.71 -4.72 24.55
N ASP A 146 -17.21 -5.77 23.90
CA ASP A 146 -16.81 -7.17 24.16
C ASP A 146 -16.48 -7.86 22.81
N PRO A 147 -15.30 -8.48 22.66
CA PRO A 147 -14.87 -9.09 21.41
C PRO A 147 -15.08 -10.61 21.42
N VAL A 148 -16.06 -11.11 20.65
CA VAL A 148 -16.13 -12.53 20.29
C VAL A 148 -16.73 -12.66 18.88
N TYR A 149 -15.90 -13.01 17.90
CA TYR A 149 -16.38 -13.62 16.67
C TYR A 149 -16.84 -15.04 17.01
N ASN A 150 -18.15 -15.27 17.07
CA ASN A 150 -18.69 -16.62 17.03
C ASN A 150 -19.62 -16.80 15.85
N GLN A 151 -19.34 -17.88 15.11
CA GLN A 151 -20.21 -18.48 14.12
C GLN A 151 -21.55 -18.82 14.76
N HIS A 152 -22.66 -18.51 14.09
CA HIS A 152 -23.78 -19.45 14.02
C HIS A 152 -24.57 -19.29 12.71
N THR A 153 -24.63 -20.42 12.04
CA THR A 153 -25.64 -20.87 11.07
C THR A 153 -27.05 -20.44 11.43
N SER A 154 -27.79 -19.94 10.44
CA SER A 154 -29.26 -19.85 10.49
C SER A 154 -29.83 -20.66 9.33
N TYR A 155 -30.56 -21.71 9.70
CA TYR A 155 -31.41 -22.51 8.84
C TYR A 155 -32.45 -21.64 8.14
N SER A 156 -32.72 -21.93 6.87
CA SER A 156 -33.96 -21.51 6.22
C SER A 156 -34.74 -22.76 5.82
N THR A 157 -36.00 -22.77 6.24
CA THR A 157 -36.99 -23.82 6.11
C THR A 157 -37.82 -23.57 4.85
N THR A 158 -37.81 -24.50 3.91
CA THR A 158 -38.88 -24.62 2.90
C THR A 158 -39.22 -26.10 2.73
N GLN A 159 -40.46 -26.42 3.05
CA GLN A 159 -41.10 -27.73 2.92
C GLN A 159 -41.56 -27.98 1.47
N THR A 160 -41.60 -29.27 1.11
CA THR A 160 -42.60 -30.04 0.30
C THR A 160 -41.91 -31.05 -0.65
N PRO A 161 -42.55 -32.16 -1.06
CA PRO A 161 -42.82 -33.33 -0.24
C PRO A 161 -42.27 -34.64 -0.87
N TYR A 162 -42.32 -35.70 -0.07
CA TYR A 162 -41.87 -37.08 -0.34
C TYR A 162 -42.95 -37.91 -1.05
N TYR A 163 -42.58 -38.78 -2.01
CA TYR A 163 -43.15 -40.12 -2.20
C TYR A 163 -42.20 -41.04 -3.00
N ASP A 164 -42.33 -42.35 -2.72
CA ASP A 164 -41.44 -43.50 -2.90
C ASP A 164 -41.03 -43.99 -4.32
N SER A 165 -39.76 -44.45 -4.41
CA SER A 165 -39.19 -45.77 -4.82
C SER A 165 -39.95 -46.76 -5.74
N PRO A 166 -39.31 -47.84 -6.29
CA PRO A 166 -37.95 -48.04 -6.83
C PRO A 166 -37.91 -48.91 -8.14
N ASN A 167 -36.73 -49.12 -8.76
CA ASN A 167 -36.33 -50.45 -9.29
C ASN A 167 -34.86 -50.61 -9.73
N HIS A 168 -34.32 -51.80 -9.42
CA HIS A 168 -33.05 -52.44 -9.83
C HIS A 168 -32.85 -52.43 -11.38
N SER A 169 -31.65 -52.50 -11.97
CA SER A 169 -30.75 -53.68 -11.97
C SER A 169 -29.41 -53.42 -12.70
N THR A 170 -28.46 -54.28 -12.38
CA THR A 170 -27.02 -54.52 -12.70
C THR A 170 -26.66 -54.95 -14.15
N PRO A 171 -25.35 -55.17 -14.47
CA PRO A 171 -24.67 -54.93 -15.76
C PRO A 171 -24.16 -56.20 -16.48
N ALA A 172 -23.44 -56.06 -17.62
CA ALA A 172 -22.09 -56.62 -17.89
C ALA A 172 -21.72 -56.84 -19.39
N ASP A 173 -20.42 -56.64 -19.67
CA ASP A 173 -19.48 -57.37 -20.55
C ASP A 173 -19.58 -57.45 -22.09
N ARG A 174 -18.43 -57.13 -22.74
CA ARG A 174 -17.55 -58.03 -23.57
C ARG A 174 -16.65 -57.19 -24.51
N THR A 175 -15.33 -57.12 -24.28
CA THR A 175 -14.22 -57.92 -24.88
C THR A 175 -14.16 -57.97 -26.42
N ASN A 176 -13.08 -57.48 -27.05
CA ASN A 176 -12.07 -58.34 -27.69
C ASN A 176 -10.81 -57.58 -28.19
N SER A 177 -9.74 -58.34 -28.37
CA SER A 177 -8.32 -57.97 -28.38
C SER A 177 -7.60 -58.18 -29.74
N THR A 178 -6.55 -57.37 -29.97
CA THR A 178 -5.21 -57.68 -30.56
C THR A 178 -5.00 -58.58 -31.78
N HIS A 179 -4.25 -58.08 -32.78
CA HIS A 179 -3.15 -58.75 -33.55
C HIS A 179 -2.21 -57.65 -34.11
N LYS A 180 -0.97 -57.42 -33.63
CA LYS A 180 0.36 -58.01 -33.93
C LYS A 180 0.97 -57.77 -35.34
N THR A 181 2.04 -56.96 -35.34
CA THR A 181 3.37 -57.06 -36.04
C THR A 181 3.51 -56.81 -37.55
N THR A 182 4.38 -55.87 -37.94
CA THR A 182 5.72 -56.10 -38.57
C THR A 182 6.42 -54.77 -38.89
N ALA A 183 7.76 -54.78 -38.87
CA ALA A 183 8.66 -53.65 -39.11
C ALA A 183 9.45 -53.82 -40.43
N GLY A 184 10.06 -52.74 -40.90
CA GLY A 184 11.12 -52.72 -41.93
C GLY A 184 11.42 -51.28 -42.38
N THR A 185 12.37 -50.59 -41.75
CA THR A 185 13.71 -50.24 -42.29
C THR A 185 13.74 -49.62 -43.68
N SER A 186 14.24 -48.37 -43.79
CA SER A 186 15.44 -48.05 -44.59
C SER A 186 15.88 -46.59 -44.43
N MET A 187 17.21 -46.42 -44.44
CA MET A 187 17.99 -45.18 -44.34
C MET A 187 18.07 -44.42 -45.67
N GLY A 188 18.51 -43.16 -45.60
CA GLY A 188 19.12 -42.46 -46.73
C GLY A 188 19.47 -41.00 -46.44
N SER A 189 20.73 -40.73 -46.12
CA SER A 189 21.36 -39.40 -46.00
C SER A 189 21.86 -38.88 -47.36
N SER A 190 21.87 -37.56 -47.59
CA SER A 190 23.08 -36.77 -47.96
C SER A 190 22.77 -35.33 -48.46
N ASN A 191 23.65 -34.40 -48.02
CA ASN A 191 24.10 -33.08 -48.54
C ASN A 191 23.38 -32.45 -49.76
N GLY A 192 23.12 -31.15 -49.87
CA GLY A 192 23.74 -29.91 -49.38
C GLY A 192 23.90 -28.95 -50.58
N HIS A 193 23.75 -27.62 -50.43
CA HIS A 193 24.44 -26.52 -51.15
C HIS A 193 23.79 -25.14 -50.91
N HIS A 194 24.65 -24.13 -50.79
CA HIS A 194 24.39 -22.70 -50.60
C HIS A 194 23.84 -21.99 -51.86
N ALA A 195 22.92 -21.03 -51.67
CA ALA A 195 22.84 -19.78 -52.45
C ALA A 195 22.00 -18.72 -51.71
N SER A 196 22.40 -17.45 -51.84
CA SER A 196 21.83 -16.21 -51.28
C SER A 196 21.85 -15.16 -52.41
N PRO A 197 21.30 -13.93 -52.28
CA PRO A 197 19.96 -13.49 -51.90
C PRO A 197 19.31 -12.64 -53.02
N LEU A 198 18.01 -12.36 -52.93
CA LEU A 198 17.30 -11.13 -53.35
C LEU A 198 15.83 -11.48 -53.64
N ASP A 199 14.90 -10.98 -52.82
CA ASP A 199 13.80 -10.19 -53.36
C ASP A 199 13.12 -9.38 -52.24
N ASN A 200 12.82 -8.14 -52.58
CA ASN A 200 12.35 -7.07 -51.74
C ASN A 200 10.82 -7.04 -51.85
N SER A 201 10.10 -7.50 -50.81
CA SER A 201 8.64 -7.35 -50.78
C SER A 201 8.08 -7.00 -49.40
N MET A 202 7.13 -6.08 -49.46
CA MET A 202 6.60 -5.20 -48.44
C MET A 202 6.25 -5.86 -47.09
N VAL A 203 6.71 -5.23 -46.00
CA VAL A 203 6.44 -5.65 -44.63
C VAL A 203 5.00 -5.33 -44.25
N GLY A 204 4.12 -6.33 -44.31
CA GLY A 204 2.80 -6.27 -43.69
C GLY A 204 2.89 -6.13 -42.16
N GLN A 205 2.08 -5.23 -41.60
CA GLN A 205 2.00 -4.86 -40.18
C GLN A 205 1.75 -6.01 -39.18
N LYS A 206 1.56 -7.26 -39.62
CA LYS A 206 1.40 -8.44 -38.75
C LYS A 206 2.69 -8.89 -38.05
N ARG A 207 3.88 -8.64 -38.62
CA ARG A 207 5.17 -9.06 -38.03
C ARG A 207 5.57 -8.29 -36.76
N LYS A 208 5.00 -7.10 -36.53
CA LYS A 208 5.32 -6.28 -35.33
C LYS A 208 4.63 -6.81 -34.06
N ARG A 209 3.44 -7.42 -34.21
CA ARG A 209 2.64 -7.97 -33.10
C ARG A 209 3.23 -9.26 -32.54
N THR A 210 3.77 -10.12 -33.40
CA THR A 210 4.49 -11.33 -32.99
C THR A 210 5.80 -10.99 -32.28
N ARG A 211 6.56 -9.99 -32.76
CA ARG A 211 7.85 -9.60 -32.17
C ARG A 211 7.73 -9.05 -30.74
N ALA A 212 6.69 -8.28 -30.44
CA ALA A 212 6.41 -7.76 -29.10
C ALA A 212 5.95 -8.88 -28.13
N ALA A 213 5.03 -9.73 -28.58
CA ALA A 213 4.60 -10.89 -27.78
C ALA A 213 5.74 -11.88 -27.52
N THR A 214 6.61 -12.14 -28.51
CA THR A 214 7.80 -12.98 -28.32
C THR A 214 8.85 -12.34 -27.42
N GLN A 215 8.93 -11.00 -27.37
CA GLN A 215 9.81 -10.31 -26.43
C GLN A 215 9.28 -10.43 -25.00
N ASP A 216 7.97 -10.29 -24.78
CA ASP A 216 7.37 -10.48 -23.45
C ASP A 216 7.44 -11.95 -23.00
N GLU A 217 7.26 -12.90 -23.92
CA GLU A 217 7.39 -14.34 -23.63
C GLU A 217 8.85 -14.75 -23.38
N ALA A 218 9.83 -14.15 -24.07
CA ALA A 218 11.26 -14.34 -23.79
C ALA A 218 11.70 -13.69 -22.47
N LYS A 219 11.12 -12.52 -22.11
CA LYS A 219 11.34 -11.88 -20.81
C LYS A 219 10.83 -12.77 -19.67
N GLU A 220 9.65 -13.37 -19.85
CA GLU A 220 9.07 -14.25 -18.84
C GLU A 220 9.80 -15.60 -18.76
N ALA A 221 10.26 -16.16 -19.89
CA ALA A 221 11.11 -17.35 -19.92
C ALA A 221 12.46 -17.13 -19.20
N LYS A 222 13.14 -16.02 -19.46
CA LYS A 222 14.40 -15.68 -18.78
C LYS A 222 14.22 -15.47 -17.27
N ARG A 223 13.10 -14.88 -16.85
CA ARG A 223 12.73 -14.77 -15.42
C ARG A 223 12.47 -16.12 -14.78
N ARG A 224 11.77 -17.02 -15.47
CA ARG A 224 11.45 -18.38 -15.00
C ARG A 224 12.69 -19.27 -14.85
N GLU A 225 13.67 -19.16 -15.74
CA GLU A 225 14.94 -19.90 -15.64
C GLU A 225 15.82 -19.43 -14.47
N LEU A 226 15.75 -18.14 -14.11
CA LEU A 226 16.53 -17.56 -13.01
C LEU A 226 15.89 -17.80 -11.62
N ASP A 227 14.57 -17.98 -11.54
CA ASP A 227 13.85 -18.14 -10.27
C ASP A 227 14.22 -19.46 -9.55
N ASP A 228 14.62 -20.49 -10.31
CA ASP A 228 15.10 -21.80 -9.84
C ASP A 228 16.60 -21.85 -9.51
N GLN A 229 17.34 -20.74 -9.69
CA GLN A 229 18.76 -20.63 -9.31
C GLN A 229 18.97 -19.77 -8.04
N ASP A 230 20.22 -19.76 -7.54
CA ASP A 230 20.70 -19.13 -6.31
C ASP A 230 19.89 -17.87 -5.90
N PRO A 231 19.35 -17.81 -4.67
CA PRO A 231 18.62 -16.65 -4.15
C PRO A 231 19.27 -15.30 -4.41
N PHE A 232 20.60 -15.22 -4.36
CA PHE A 232 21.34 -14.00 -4.63
C PHE A 232 21.51 -13.71 -6.12
N ALA A 233 21.43 -14.72 -7.00
CA ALA A 233 21.61 -14.55 -8.45
C ALA A 233 20.47 -13.75 -9.12
N LEU A 234 19.30 -13.63 -8.48
CA LEU A 234 18.21 -12.78 -8.95
C LEU A 234 18.38 -11.31 -8.61
N TYR A 235 19.24 -11.00 -7.62
CA TYR A 235 19.47 -9.63 -7.22
C TYR A 235 20.36 -8.94 -8.26
N GLN A 236 19.83 -7.88 -8.86
CA GLN A 236 20.58 -7.04 -9.78
C GLN A 236 20.91 -5.73 -9.07
N PRO A 237 22.18 -5.49 -8.69
CA PRO A 237 22.56 -4.23 -8.09
C PRO A 237 22.36 -3.08 -9.09
N PRO A 238 22.11 -1.86 -8.58
CA PRO A 238 22.04 -0.69 -9.45
C PRO A 238 23.38 -0.45 -10.18
N PRO A 239 23.36 0.22 -11.34
CA PRO A 239 24.58 0.63 -12.02
C PRO A 239 25.46 1.52 -11.11
N ASN A 240 26.77 1.50 -11.35
CA ASN A 240 27.73 2.36 -10.67
C ASN A 240 28.32 3.39 -11.66
N PRO A 241 28.13 4.71 -11.45
CA PRO A 241 27.41 5.33 -10.34
C PRO A 241 25.88 5.19 -10.43
N VAL A 242 25.22 5.22 -9.27
CA VAL A 242 23.76 5.20 -9.17
C VAL A 242 23.16 6.41 -9.87
N ILE A 243 22.12 6.18 -10.69
CA ILE A 243 21.44 7.23 -11.44
C ILE A 243 20.30 7.80 -10.58
N LYS A 244 20.56 8.85 -9.80
CA LYS A 244 19.48 9.57 -9.09
C LYS A 244 18.72 10.45 -10.08
N ALA A 245 17.40 10.27 -10.19
CA ALA A 245 16.59 11.12 -11.04
C ALA A 245 16.54 12.55 -10.47
N LYS A 246 16.65 13.54 -11.36
CA LYS A 246 16.32 14.92 -11.04
C LYS A 246 14.80 15.07 -10.85
N GLU A 247 14.37 16.28 -10.54
CA GLU A 247 12.95 16.62 -10.51
C GLU A 247 12.27 16.22 -11.83
N VAL A 248 11.16 15.49 -11.72
CA VAL A 248 10.41 14.98 -12.86
C VAL A 248 9.47 16.06 -13.36
N TYR A 249 9.65 16.49 -14.60
CA TYR A 249 8.75 17.47 -15.22
C TYR A 249 7.38 16.83 -15.49
N VAL A 250 6.32 17.42 -14.91
CA VAL A 250 4.94 16.98 -15.09
C VAL A 250 4.25 17.91 -16.07
N SER A 251 3.95 17.41 -17.27
CA SER A 251 3.30 18.22 -18.32
C SER A 251 1.83 18.45 -17.99
N VAL A 252 1.38 19.71 -18.04
CA VAL A 252 -0.03 20.07 -17.88
C VAL A 252 -0.78 19.76 -19.17
N VAL A 253 -1.82 18.95 -19.07
CA VAL A 253 -2.65 18.53 -20.19
C VAL A 253 -3.94 19.33 -20.20
N ALA A 254 -4.24 19.94 -21.34
CA ALA A 254 -5.50 20.65 -21.57
C ALA A 254 -6.66 19.64 -21.74
N ASP A 255 -7.89 20.11 -21.51
CA ASP A 255 -9.08 19.30 -21.74
C ASP A 255 -9.12 18.77 -23.19
N VAL A 256 -9.44 17.48 -23.33
CA VAL A 256 -9.65 16.85 -24.63
C VAL A 256 -10.85 17.51 -25.29
N ARG A 257 -10.67 18.11 -26.48
CA ARG A 257 -11.78 18.64 -27.27
C ARG A 257 -12.66 17.46 -27.70
N PRO A 258 -14.00 17.50 -27.53
CA PRO A 258 -14.85 16.40 -27.98
C PRO A 258 -14.67 16.16 -29.47
N LEU A 259 -14.17 14.99 -29.85
CA LEU A 259 -14.26 14.53 -31.23
C LEU A 259 -15.71 14.10 -31.46
N HIS A 260 -16.40 14.75 -32.41
CA HIS A 260 -17.76 14.43 -32.88
C HIS A 260 -18.93 14.68 -31.90
N GLY A 261 -19.21 15.96 -31.61
CA GLY A 261 -20.58 16.40 -31.26
C GLY A 261 -21.18 15.87 -29.96
N THR A 262 -20.44 15.10 -29.16
CA THR A 262 -20.80 14.77 -27.78
C THR A 262 -20.59 16.00 -26.92
N LYS A 263 -21.60 16.33 -26.12
CA LYS A 263 -21.70 17.56 -25.32
C LYS A 263 -20.38 17.85 -24.60
N SER A 264 -19.85 19.03 -24.85
CA SER A 264 -18.66 19.54 -24.16
C SER A 264 -18.94 19.60 -22.66
N HIS A 265 -18.35 18.71 -21.87
CA HIS A 265 -18.38 18.74 -20.40
C HIS A 265 -17.48 19.87 -19.83
N THR A 266 -17.44 21.03 -20.48
CA THR A 266 -16.34 22.01 -20.34
C THR A 266 -16.86 23.37 -19.91
N LYS A 267 -16.92 23.59 -18.59
CA LYS A 267 -16.40 24.76 -17.84
C LYS A 267 -17.03 24.88 -16.45
N ASP A 268 -18.30 24.50 -16.29
CA ASP A 268 -19.05 24.74 -15.04
C ASP A 268 -19.32 23.46 -14.23
N GLN A 269 -18.79 22.31 -14.67
CA GLN A 269 -18.98 21.06 -13.95
C GLN A 269 -17.88 20.90 -12.91
N LYS A 270 -18.30 20.78 -11.65
CA LYS A 270 -17.41 20.52 -10.52
C LYS A 270 -16.58 19.26 -10.80
N VAL A 271 -15.26 19.41 -10.82
CA VAL A 271 -14.28 18.35 -11.14
C VAL A 271 -13.85 17.59 -9.88
N ASP A 272 -13.85 18.30 -8.75
CA ASP A 272 -13.30 17.83 -7.48
C ASP A 272 -14.41 17.73 -6.44
N ASP A 273 -14.40 16.71 -5.58
CA ASP A 273 -15.27 16.70 -4.39
C ASP A 273 -14.78 17.70 -3.32
N GLU A 274 -15.51 17.84 -2.20
CA GLU A 274 -15.17 18.78 -1.11
C GLU A 274 -13.77 18.54 -0.53
N ASP A 275 -13.28 17.31 -0.63
CA ASP A 275 -11.96 16.90 -0.19
C ASP A 275 -10.88 17.14 -1.26
N GLY A 276 -11.22 17.68 -2.43
CA GLY A 276 -10.28 17.89 -3.52
C GLY A 276 -9.86 16.59 -4.22
N HIS A 277 -10.60 15.50 -4.09
CA HIS A 277 -10.39 14.34 -4.95
C HIS A 277 -11.07 14.54 -6.29
N TYR A 278 -10.43 14.05 -7.35
CA TYR A 278 -11.05 13.98 -8.66
C TYR A 278 -12.34 13.14 -8.62
N MET A 279 -13.41 13.63 -9.24
CA MET A 279 -14.64 12.87 -9.44
C MET A 279 -14.48 11.89 -10.61
N VAL A 280 -14.32 10.60 -10.27
CA VAL A 280 -14.08 9.55 -11.25
C VAL A 280 -15.38 9.18 -11.96
N HIS A 281 -15.39 9.37 -13.28
CA HIS A 281 -16.45 8.92 -14.17
C HIS A 281 -15.92 7.80 -15.07
N PRO A 282 -16.54 6.60 -15.07
CA PRO A 282 -16.23 5.56 -16.04
C PRO A 282 -16.33 6.09 -17.47
N GLU A 283 -15.50 5.58 -18.36
CA GLU A 283 -15.41 5.95 -19.80
C GLU A 283 -14.93 7.37 -20.10
N ALA A 284 -14.73 8.22 -19.09
CA ALA A 284 -14.17 9.55 -19.28
C ALA A 284 -12.70 9.49 -19.72
N ASP A 285 -12.33 10.35 -20.68
CA ASP A 285 -10.95 10.51 -21.12
C ASP A 285 -10.21 11.48 -20.17
N LEU A 286 -9.08 11.02 -19.60
CA LEU A 286 -8.14 11.89 -18.88
C LEU A 286 -7.23 12.64 -19.87
N THR A 287 -6.90 11.99 -20.99
CA THR A 287 -6.13 12.55 -22.10
C THR A 287 -6.59 11.85 -23.38
N GLU A 288 -6.16 12.29 -24.56
CA GLU A 288 -6.38 11.54 -25.82
C GLU A 288 -5.85 10.10 -25.78
N ARG A 289 -4.92 9.80 -24.85
CA ARG A 289 -4.31 8.48 -24.70
C ARG A 289 -4.99 7.62 -23.64
N TYR A 290 -5.51 8.21 -22.57
CA TYR A 290 -5.92 7.48 -21.37
C TYR A 290 -7.42 7.63 -21.11
N GLN A 291 -8.14 6.52 -21.20
CA GLN A 291 -9.58 6.46 -20.90
C GLN A 291 -9.83 5.68 -19.60
N ILE A 292 -10.61 6.24 -18.68
CA ILE A 292 -10.97 5.57 -17.43
C ILE A 292 -11.89 4.39 -17.71
N ILE A 293 -11.61 3.25 -17.09
CA ILE A 293 -12.47 2.06 -17.11
C ILE A 293 -13.26 2.01 -15.80
N LYS A 294 -12.58 1.98 -14.64
CA LYS A 294 -13.23 1.91 -13.33
C LYS A 294 -12.33 2.40 -12.20
N LEU A 295 -12.94 2.77 -11.08
CA LEU A 295 -12.22 3.01 -9.83
C LEU A 295 -11.63 1.69 -9.31
N LEU A 296 -10.34 1.70 -8.99
CA LEU A 296 -9.68 0.61 -8.28
C LEU A 296 -9.70 0.90 -6.78
N GLY A 297 -9.21 2.05 -6.33
CA GLY A 297 -9.17 2.36 -4.89
C GLY A 297 -9.17 3.85 -4.60
N GLN A 298 -9.34 4.19 -3.33
CA GLN A 298 -9.27 5.56 -2.82
C GLN A 298 -8.46 5.55 -1.54
N GLY A 299 -7.65 6.58 -1.29
CA GLY A 299 -6.97 6.76 -0.01
C GLY A 299 -6.62 8.23 0.21
N THR A 300 -5.88 8.51 1.29
CA THR A 300 -5.60 9.90 1.71
C THR A 300 -5.01 10.78 0.60
N PHE A 301 -4.17 10.19 -0.26
CA PHE A 301 -3.47 10.90 -1.33
C PHE A 301 -4.30 11.11 -2.61
N GLY A 302 -5.37 10.35 -2.82
CA GLY A 302 -6.10 10.38 -4.09
C GLY A 302 -6.91 9.13 -4.39
N LYS A 303 -7.25 8.97 -5.67
CA LYS A 303 -7.98 7.81 -6.22
C LYS A 303 -7.09 7.09 -7.23
N VAL A 304 -7.17 5.77 -7.28
CA VAL A 304 -6.49 4.94 -8.29
C VAL A 304 -7.55 4.36 -9.21
N VAL A 305 -7.38 4.52 -10.52
CA VAL A 305 -8.30 4.02 -11.53
C VAL A 305 -7.63 3.02 -12.46
N GLU A 306 -8.39 2.06 -12.95
CA GLU A 306 -8.03 1.26 -14.11
C GLU A 306 -8.32 2.09 -15.36
N ALA A 307 -7.37 2.18 -16.28
CA ALA A 307 -7.53 2.94 -17.51
C ALA A 307 -7.01 2.16 -18.73
N TRP A 308 -7.60 2.43 -19.89
CA TRP A 308 -7.13 1.95 -21.18
C TRP A 308 -6.09 2.92 -21.77
N ASP A 309 -4.87 2.45 -22.01
CA ASP A 309 -3.84 3.18 -22.75
C ASP A 309 -4.02 2.91 -24.26
N ARG A 310 -4.58 3.88 -24.99
CA ARG A 310 -4.86 3.76 -26.42
C ARG A 310 -3.59 3.62 -27.26
N SER A 311 -2.48 4.20 -26.81
CA SER A 311 -1.19 4.14 -27.51
C SER A 311 -0.57 2.76 -27.40
N LYS A 312 -0.51 2.20 -26.19
CA LYS A 312 0.04 0.84 -25.96
C LYS A 312 -0.96 -0.28 -26.21
N ARG A 313 -2.25 0.04 -26.33
CA ARG A 313 -3.38 -0.91 -26.42
C ARG A 313 -3.38 -1.92 -25.27
N THR A 314 -3.14 -1.43 -24.06
CA THR A 314 -3.10 -2.23 -22.83
C THR A 314 -3.76 -1.48 -21.67
N LYS A 315 -4.12 -2.23 -20.62
CA LYS A 315 -4.63 -1.64 -19.39
C LYS A 315 -3.48 -1.10 -18.52
N CYS A 316 -3.75 -0.07 -17.75
CA CYS A 316 -2.84 0.56 -16.81
C CYS A 316 -3.57 0.98 -15.54
N ALA A 317 -2.82 1.22 -14.46
CA ALA A 317 -3.32 1.87 -13.26
C ALA A 317 -2.88 3.34 -13.29
N ILE A 318 -3.79 4.25 -12.94
CA ILE A 318 -3.51 5.68 -12.85
C ILE A 318 -3.88 6.16 -11.44
N LYS A 319 -2.89 6.61 -10.68
CA LYS A 319 -3.08 7.28 -9.38
C LYS A 319 -3.31 8.76 -9.65
N VAL A 320 -4.54 9.22 -9.40
CA VAL A 320 -4.97 10.61 -9.53
C VAL A 320 -4.88 11.27 -8.15
N ILE A 321 -3.86 12.10 -7.98
CA ILE A 321 -3.53 12.79 -6.72
C ILE A 321 -4.54 13.90 -6.46
N ARG A 322 -4.94 14.12 -5.21
CA ARG A 322 -5.85 15.22 -4.81
C ARG A 322 -5.33 16.59 -5.29
N SER A 323 -6.26 17.48 -5.65
CA SER A 323 -6.03 18.88 -6.03
C SER A 323 -5.72 19.74 -4.79
N VAL A 324 -4.84 19.27 -3.91
CA VAL A 324 -4.43 19.95 -2.68
C VAL A 324 -2.90 20.13 -2.72
N PRO A 325 -2.37 21.35 -2.51
CA PRO A 325 -0.94 21.65 -2.65
C PRO A 325 -0.03 20.64 -1.94
N LYS A 326 -0.29 20.33 -0.66
CA LYS A 326 0.52 19.40 0.14
C LYS A 326 0.64 18.00 -0.48
N TYR A 327 -0.44 17.46 -1.06
CA TYR A 327 -0.43 16.14 -1.67
C TYR A 327 0.22 16.16 -3.05
N ARG A 328 0.06 17.26 -3.79
CA ARG A 328 0.74 17.47 -5.08
C ARG A 328 2.26 17.57 -4.88
N GLU A 329 2.72 18.33 -3.89
CA GLU A 329 4.14 18.42 -3.53
C GLU A 329 4.71 17.08 -3.09
N ALA A 330 4.02 16.36 -2.18
CA ALA A 330 4.43 15.02 -1.77
C ALA A 330 4.52 14.05 -2.97
N SER A 331 3.59 14.12 -3.93
CA SER A 331 3.61 13.24 -5.11
C SER A 331 4.80 13.49 -6.06
N ARG A 332 5.42 14.68 -6.03
CA ARG A 332 6.65 14.94 -6.81
C ARG A 332 7.84 14.16 -6.26
N ILE A 333 7.88 13.95 -4.94
CA ILE A 333 8.88 13.08 -4.30
C ILE A 333 8.69 11.65 -4.78
N GLU A 334 7.45 11.15 -4.79
CA GLU A 334 7.12 9.82 -5.31
C GLU A 334 7.53 9.65 -6.79
N LEU A 335 7.23 10.65 -7.64
CA LEU A 335 7.65 10.63 -9.06
C LEU A 335 9.16 10.55 -9.22
N ARG A 336 9.92 11.32 -8.44
CA ARG A 336 11.39 11.29 -8.43
C ARG A 336 11.93 9.93 -8.00
N VAL A 337 11.34 9.32 -6.98
CA VAL A 337 11.68 7.96 -6.54
C VAL A 337 11.40 6.95 -7.65
N LEU A 338 10.18 6.93 -8.21
CA LEU A 338 9.80 5.99 -9.27
C LEU A 338 10.66 6.14 -10.54
N SER A 339 11.03 7.38 -10.88
CA SER A 339 11.95 7.67 -11.99
C SER A 339 13.36 7.14 -11.71
N THR A 340 13.85 7.29 -10.47
CA THR A 340 15.12 6.71 -10.02
C THR A 340 15.10 5.19 -10.12
N LEU A 341 14.06 4.52 -9.62
CA LEU A 341 13.94 3.07 -9.69
C LEU A 341 14.01 2.56 -11.13
N LYS A 342 13.20 3.14 -12.03
CA LYS A 342 13.16 2.75 -13.44
C LYS A 342 14.48 2.95 -14.16
N SER A 343 15.24 4.00 -13.80
CA SER A 343 16.54 4.30 -14.42
C SER A 343 17.64 3.33 -13.98
N ASN A 344 17.47 2.64 -12.86
CA ASN A 344 18.47 1.72 -12.30
C ASN A 344 18.07 0.24 -12.39
N ASP A 345 16.89 -0.07 -12.94
CA ASP A 345 16.40 -1.44 -13.14
C ASP A 345 15.61 -1.53 -14.45
N GLU A 346 16.27 -1.44 -15.62
CA GLU A 346 15.60 -1.39 -16.93
C GLU A 346 14.63 -2.57 -17.15
N TYR A 347 14.99 -3.76 -16.66
CA TYR A 347 14.24 -4.99 -16.88
C TYR A 347 13.26 -5.32 -15.75
N ASN A 348 13.16 -4.51 -14.69
CA ASN A 348 12.35 -4.73 -13.49
C ASN A 348 12.68 -6.04 -12.73
N MET A 349 13.95 -6.43 -12.68
CA MET A 349 14.36 -7.66 -12.00
C MET A 349 14.20 -7.55 -10.48
N ASN A 350 14.26 -6.33 -9.94
CA ASN A 350 14.10 -6.05 -8.52
C ASN A 350 12.64 -5.83 -8.10
N ARG A 351 11.67 -6.04 -9.02
CA ARG A 351 10.23 -6.17 -8.73
C ARG A 351 9.60 -4.95 -8.06
N CYS A 352 10.13 -3.76 -8.32
CA CYS A 352 9.52 -2.50 -7.91
C CYS A 352 8.59 -1.97 -9.02
N ILE A 353 7.51 -1.28 -8.66
CA ILE A 353 6.63 -0.70 -9.68
C ILE A 353 7.36 0.38 -10.50
N HIS A 354 7.22 0.32 -11.82
CA HIS A 354 7.84 1.29 -12.71
C HIS A 354 6.85 2.38 -13.14
N LEU A 355 7.35 3.61 -13.17
CA LEU A 355 6.66 4.74 -13.79
C LEU A 355 6.53 4.51 -15.30
N ARG A 356 5.30 4.47 -15.82
CA ARG A 356 5.06 4.45 -17.27
C ARG A 356 5.02 5.86 -17.85
N ASP A 357 4.30 6.74 -17.18
CA ASP A 357 3.99 8.10 -17.63
C ASP A 357 3.55 8.97 -16.43
N CYS A 358 3.59 10.28 -16.58
CA CYS A 358 3.03 11.21 -15.61
C CYS A 358 2.56 12.51 -16.29
N PHE A 359 1.44 13.04 -15.84
CA PHE A 359 0.87 14.28 -16.38
C PHE A 359 0.03 14.99 -15.31
N ASP A 360 -0.25 16.27 -15.52
CA ASP A 360 -1.17 17.04 -14.70
C ASP A 360 -2.46 17.27 -15.48
N PHE A 361 -3.57 16.76 -14.95
CA PHE A 361 -4.89 16.91 -15.55
C PHE A 361 -5.80 17.62 -14.57
N ARG A 362 -6.28 18.81 -14.95
CA ARG A 362 -7.20 19.63 -14.13
C ARG A 362 -6.69 19.86 -12.70
N ASN A 363 -5.39 20.16 -12.55
CA ASN A 363 -4.73 20.34 -11.26
C ASN A 363 -4.62 19.05 -10.41
N HIS A 364 -4.73 17.88 -11.02
CA HIS A 364 -4.39 16.60 -10.42
C HIS A 364 -3.14 16.01 -11.07
N ILE A 365 -2.11 15.73 -10.26
CA ILE A 365 -0.98 14.94 -10.75
C ILE A 365 -1.48 13.50 -10.94
N CYS A 366 -1.28 12.97 -12.14
CA CYS A 366 -1.61 11.61 -12.52
C CYS A 366 -0.31 10.81 -12.70
N ILE A 367 -0.17 9.73 -11.93
CA ILE A 367 0.97 8.80 -12.01
C ILE A 367 0.49 7.51 -12.68
N VAL A 368 1.05 7.18 -13.84
CA VAL A 368 0.66 6.00 -14.63
C VAL A 368 1.65 4.87 -14.42
N THR A 369 1.14 3.68 -14.12
CA THR A 369 1.94 2.46 -13.92
C THR A 369 1.34 1.25 -14.63
N ASP A 370 2.06 0.15 -14.63
CA ASP A 370 1.53 -1.17 -14.96
C ASP A 370 0.31 -1.50 -14.07
N LEU A 371 -0.70 -2.15 -14.66
CA LEU A 371 -1.82 -2.71 -13.91
C LEU A 371 -1.43 -4.12 -13.44
N TYR A 372 -1.49 -4.35 -12.14
CA TYR A 372 -1.27 -5.66 -11.53
C TYR A 372 -2.57 -6.20 -10.92
N GLY A 373 -2.48 -7.37 -10.29
CA GLY A 373 -3.54 -7.98 -9.52
C GLY A 373 -3.86 -7.25 -8.21
N GLN A 374 -4.51 -7.98 -7.30
CA GLN A 374 -4.91 -7.45 -6.01
C GLN A 374 -3.72 -7.44 -5.04
N SER A 375 -3.84 -6.69 -3.95
CA SER A 375 -2.82 -6.72 -2.89
C SER A 375 -2.75 -8.10 -2.24
N VAL A 376 -1.59 -8.46 -1.68
CA VAL A 376 -1.44 -9.70 -0.92
C VAL A 376 -2.37 -9.70 0.30
N PHE A 377 -2.60 -8.52 0.90
CA PHE A 377 -3.63 -8.34 1.93
C PHE A 377 -5.04 -8.72 1.45
N ASP A 378 -5.47 -8.20 0.30
CA ASP A 378 -6.79 -8.50 -0.26
C ASP A 378 -6.93 -9.97 -0.61
N PHE A 379 -5.85 -10.62 -1.09
CA PHE A 379 -5.86 -12.07 -1.29
C PHE A 379 -6.08 -12.80 0.02
N LEU A 380 -5.30 -12.48 1.07
CA LEU A 380 -5.40 -13.09 2.39
C LEU A 380 -6.81 -12.90 2.98
N LYS A 381 -7.37 -11.69 2.90
CA LYS A 381 -8.74 -11.37 3.31
C LYS A 381 -9.78 -12.18 2.54
N SER A 382 -9.66 -12.26 1.21
CA SER A 382 -10.57 -13.07 0.37
C SER A 382 -10.45 -14.57 0.62
N ASN A 383 -9.33 -14.99 1.23
CA ASN A 383 -9.05 -16.35 1.68
C ASN A 383 -9.36 -16.54 3.18
N GLN A 384 -10.19 -15.67 3.78
CA GLN A 384 -10.63 -15.75 5.18
C GLN A 384 -9.45 -15.78 6.16
N PHE A 385 -8.35 -15.12 5.79
CA PHE A 385 -7.10 -15.10 6.56
C PHE A 385 -6.55 -16.50 6.87
N VAL A 386 -6.78 -17.44 5.95
CA VAL A 386 -6.08 -18.73 5.94
C VAL A 386 -4.69 -18.51 5.36
N PRO A 387 -3.62 -18.94 6.06
CA PRO A 387 -2.25 -18.57 5.73
C PRO A 387 -1.80 -19.14 4.40
N PHE A 388 -0.76 -18.52 3.86
CA PHE A 388 -0.10 -18.99 2.66
C PHE A 388 0.63 -20.32 2.93
N PRO A 389 0.77 -21.20 1.91
CA PRO A 389 1.72 -22.32 2.02
C PRO A 389 3.13 -21.81 2.32
N SER A 390 3.88 -22.56 3.11
CA SER A 390 5.24 -22.19 3.53
C SER A 390 6.17 -21.97 2.32
N SER A 391 6.01 -22.74 1.24
CA SER A 391 6.75 -22.52 -0.01
C SER A 391 6.47 -21.14 -0.64
N HIS A 392 5.24 -20.63 -0.54
CA HIS A 392 4.90 -19.27 -0.99
C HIS A 392 5.50 -18.22 -0.08
N ILE A 393 5.50 -18.42 1.24
CA ILE A 393 6.10 -17.49 2.20
C ILE A 393 7.60 -17.33 1.90
N GLN A 394 8.30 -18.43 1.61
CA GLN A 394 9.71 -18.39 1.17
C GLN A 394 9.88 -17.62 -0.15
N LYS A 395 9.02 -17.85 -1.15
CA LYS A 395 9.06 -17.10 -2.41
C LYS A 395 8.76 -15.61 -2.24
N PHE A 396 7.80 -15.24 -1.39
CA PHE A 396 7.52 -13.85 -1.07
C PHE A 396 8.71 -13.21 -0.35
N ALA A 397 9.29 -13.89 0.64
CA ALA A 397 10.47 -13.39 1.35
C ALA A 397 11.65 -13.16 0.41
N LYS A 398 11.97 -14.11 -0.48
CA LYS A 398 13.04 -13.97 -1.49
C LYS A 398 12.83 -12.74 -2.36
N GLN A 399 11.61 -12.53 -2.85
CA GLN A 399 11.26 -11.36 -3.67
C GLN A 399 11.32 -10.04 -2.89
N LEU A 400 10.78 -10.01 -1.66
CA LEU A 400 10.79 -8.81 -0.80
C LEU A 400 12.22 -8.39 -0.42
N PHE A 401 13.07 -9.32 0.01
CA PHE A 401 14.46 -9.00 0.32
C PHE A 401 15.25 -8.59 -0.93
N THR A 402 14.94 -9.14 -2.11
CA THR A 402 15.54 -8.69 -3.38
C THR A 402 15.18 -7.23 -3.66
N SER A 403 13.90 -6.89 -3.59
CA SER A 403 13.43 -5.51 -3.78
C SER A 403 14.07 -4.56 -2.79
N VAL A 404 14.05 -4.90 -1.49
CA VAL A 404 14.57 -4.02 -0.44
C VAL A 404 16.10 -3.91 -0.47
N ALA A 405 16.83 -4.96 -0.83
CA ALA A 405 18.27 -4.88 -1.08
C ALA A 405 18.60 -3.89 -2.20
N PHE A 406 17.78 -3.84 -3.25
CA PHE A 406 17.92 -2.88 -4.34
C PHE A 406 17.61 -1.44 -3.88
N LEU A 407 16.53 -1.23 -3.11
CA LEU A 407 16.23 0.09 -2.55
C LEU A 407 17.38 0.61 -1.66
N HIS A 408 17.90 -0.24 -0.78
CA HIS A 408 18.98 0.14 0.14
C HIS A 408 20.27 0.52 -0.61
N ASP A 409 20.59 -0.17 -1.71
CA ASP A 409 21.73 0.17 -2.57
C ASP A 409 21.52 1.45 -3.39
N LEU A 410 20.28 1.91 -3.55
CA LEU A 410 19.94 3.23 -4.09
C LEU A 410 19.92 4.32 -3.01
N ASN A 411 20.34 3.99 -1.78
CA ASN A 411 20.20 4.83 -0.59
C ASN A 411 18.76 5.22 -0.29
N LEU A 412 17.79 4.34 -0.57
CA LEU A 412 16.37 4.59 -0.40
C LEU A 412 15.78 3.65 0.65
N ILE A 413 15.03 4.22 1.60
CA ILE A 413 14.24 3.48 2.60
C ILE A 413 12.76 3.56 2.18
N HIS A 414 12.04 2.44 2.17
CA HIS A 414 10.62 2.43 1.80
C HIS A 414 9.74 3.03 2.90
N THR A 415 10.02 2.69 4.16
CA THR A 415 9.36 3.20 5.39
C THR A 415 7.89 2.80 5.60
N ASP A 416 7.21 2.15 4.66
CA ASP A 416 5.80 1.75 4.79
C ASP A 416 5.51 0.38 4.15
N LEU A 417 6.40 -0.58 4.40
CA LEU A 417 6.19 -1.96 3.97
C LEU A 417 5.05 -2.60 4.77
N LYS A 418 4.07 -3.13 4.04
CA LYS A 418 2.89 -3.83 4.56
C LYS A 418 2.23 -4.69 3.46
N PRO A 419 1.40 -5.69 3.79
CA PRO A 419 0.74 -6.55 2.82
C PRO A 419 -0.12 -5.81 1.78
N GLU A 420 -0.65 -4.63 2.11
CA GLU A 420 -1.41 -3.77 1.21
C GLU A 420 -0.54 -3.16 0.10
N ASN A 421 0.75 -2.92 0.40
CA ASN A 421 1.72 -2.32 -0.52
C ASN A 421 2.51 -3.37 -1.32
N ILE A 422 2.04 -4.63 -1.32
CA ILE A 422 2.60 -5.72 -2.12
C ILE A 422 1.49 -6.22 -3.04
N LEU A 423 1.63 -6.01 -4.34
CA LEU A 423 0.67 -6.49 -5.33
C LEU A 423 1.08 -7.84 -5.90
N LEU A 424 0.10 -8.69 -6.14
CA LEU A 424 0.29 -9.90 -6.94
C LEU A 424 0.35 -9.52 -8.42
N VAL A 425 1.26 -10.12 -9.19
CA VAL A 425 1.24 -9.96 -10.66
C VAL A 425 -0.02 -10.62 -11.23
N ASN A 426 -0.40 -11.78 -10.70
CA ASN A 426 -1.61 -12.52 -11.05
C ASN A 426 -2.31 -13.08 -9.80
N ASN A 427 -3.64 -13.01 -9.78
CA ASN A 427 -4.46 -13.47 -8.66
C ASN A 427 -4.99 -14.90 -8.84
N ASN A 428 -4.65 -15.57 -9.94
CA ASN A 428 -5.13 -16.91 -10.25
C ASN A 428 -4.72 -17.89 -9.14
N TYR A 429 -5.68 -18.68 -8.69
CA TYR A 429 -5.48 -19.62 -7.60
C TYR A 429 -6.11 -20.97 -7.90
N GLN A 430 -5.72 -21.97 -7.11
CA GLN A 430 -6.37 -23.26 -6.98
C GLN A 430 -6.82 -23.44 -5.53
N THR A 431 -8.03 -23.96 -5.34
CA THR A 431 -8.52 -24.30 -4.00
C THR A 431 -8.05 -25.71 -3.64
N PHE A 432 -7.52 -25.85 -2.42
CA PHE A 432 -7.11 -27.12 -1.83
C PHE A 432 -7.88 -27.40 -0.56
N THR A 433 -8.05 -28.69 -0.24
CA THR A 433 -8.53 -29.13 1.07
C THR A 433 -7.42 -28.90 2.09
N TYR A 434 -7.74 -28.16 3.16
CA TYR A 434 -6.80 -27.82 4.22
C TYR A 434 -7.10 -28.60 5.51
N ASN A 435 -8.35 -28.59 5.98
CA ASN A 435 -8.85 -29.28 7.17
C ASN A 435 -7.88 -29.23 8.38
N ARG A 436 -7.39 -28.04 8.73
CA ARG A 436 -6.41 -27.84 9.80
C ARG A 436 -6.74 -26.62 10.65
N THR A 437 -6.21 -26.64 11.89
CA THR A 437 -6.12 -25.46 12.74
C THR A 437 -5.20 -24.44 12.08
N VAL A 438 -5.69 -23.22 11.92
CA VAL A 438 -4.89 -22.10 11.43
C VAL A 438 -3.92 -21.67 12.53
N PRO A 439 -2.59 -21.64 12.25
CA PRO A 439 -1.61 -21.09 13.17
C PRO A 439 -1.97 -19.66 13.59
N SER A 440 -1.58 -19.27 14.79
CA SER A 440 -1.82 -17.91 15.30
C SER A 440 -0.69 -17.47 16.21
N SER A 441 -0.42 -16.17 16.18
CA SER A 441 0.48 -15.49 17.11
C SER A 441 -0.07 -15.37 18.53
N SER A 442 -1.35 -15.70 18.77
CA SER A 442 -2.01 -15.63 20.08
C SER A 442 -2.62 -16.97 20.49
N THR A 443 -2.68 -17.20 21.80
CA THR A 443 -3.41 -18.32 22.42
C THR A 443 -4.92 -18.07 22.54
N LEU A 444 -5.38 -16.81 22.35
CA LEU A 444 -6.81 -16.46 22.42
C LEU A 444 -7.58 -16.84 21.16
N THR A 445 -6.88 -17.06 20.05
CA THR A 445 -7.50 -17.33 18.75
C THR A 445 -7.30 -18.79 18.39
N ASN A 446 -8.39 -19.50 18.13
CA ASN A 446 -8.37 -20.85 17.59
C ASN A 446 -9.32 -20.90 16.40
N ARG A 447 -8.75 -20.86 15.18
CA ARG A 447 -9.51 -20.86 13.92
C ARG A 447 -9.27 -22.18 13.20
N GLN A 448 -10.33 -22.74 12.63
CA GLN A 448 -10.26 -23.92 11.77
C GLN A 448 -10.61 -23.53 10.35
N ALA A 449 -9.92 -24.11 9.36
CA ALA A 449 -10.25 -23.89 7.96
C ALA A 449 -10.34 -25.22 7.21
N ARG A 450 -11.42 -25.38 6.45
CA ARG A 450 -11.65 -26.57 5.62
C ARG A 450 -10.93 -26.50 4.28
N HIS A 451 -10.86 -25.31 3.71
CA HIS A 451 -10.26 -25.06 2.40
C HIS A 451 -9.27 -23.90 2.48
N ARG A 452 -8.32 -23.89 1.55
CA ARG A 452 -7.44 -22.75 1.30
C ARG A 452 -7.33 -22.47 -0.19
N LYS A 453 -7.36 -21.18 -0.56
CA LYS A 453 -6.97 -20.72 -1.89
C LYS A 453 -5.45 -20.59 -1.92
N VAL A 454 -4.83 -21.19 -2.93
CA VAL A 454 -3.38 -21.19 -3.12
C VAL A 454 -3.08 -20.61 -4.50
N LEU A 455 -2.27 -19.56 -4.53
CA LEU A 455 -1.85 -18.91 -5.77
C LEU A 455 -1.20 -19.91 -6.73
N LEU A 456 -1.53 -19.82 -8.01
CA LEU A 456 -0.81 -20.57 -9.05
C LEU A 456 0.59 -19.98 -9.30
N ASP A 457 0.73 -18.68 -9.04
CA ASP A 457 1.97 -17.92 -9.18
C ASP A 457 2.09 -16.89 -8.05
N PRO A 458 3.08 -17.00 -7.15
CA PRO A 458 3.32 -16.05 -6.07
C PRO A 458 4.23 -14.87 -6.49
N GLU A 459 4.32 -14.53 -7.78
CA GLU A 459 5.06 -13.35 -8.23
C GLU A 459 4.44 -12.04 -7.70
N ILE A 460 5.27 -11.18 -7.10
CA ILE A 460 4.86 -9.91 -6.49
C ILE A 460 5.51 -8.69 -7.13
N ARG A 461 4.92 -7.52 -6.87
CA ARG A 461 5.48 -6.20 -7.12
C ARG A 461 5.32 -5.32 -5.90
N LEU A 462 6.41 -4.66 -5.51
CA LEU A 462 6.41 -3.68 -4.44
C LEU A 462 5.91 -2.33 -4.98
N ILE A 463 4.99 -1.71 -4.25
CA ILE A 463 4.32 -0.47 -4.65
C ILE A 463 4.35 0.59 -3.52
N ASP A 464 3.81 1.77 -3.82
CA ASP A 464 3.57 2.87 -2.88
C ASP A 464 4.84 3.46 -2.26
N PHE A 465 5.61 4.15 -3.12
CA PHE A 465 6.83 4.85 -2.74
C PHE A 465 6.57 6.28 -2.26
N GLY A 466 5.32 6.64 -1.94
CA GLY A 466 4.95 7.98 -1.49
C GLY A 466 5.52 8.38 -0.13
N SER A 467 5.91 7.40 0.69
CA SER A 467 6.62 7.62 1.96
C SER A 467 8.11 7.27 1.89
N ALA A 468 8.59 6.83 0.72
CA ALA A 468 9.98 6.43 0.58
C ALA A 468 10.90 7.65 0.73
N THR A 469 11.99 7.48 1.47
CA THR A 469 12.89 8.58 1.87
C THR A 469 14.31 8.19 1.52
N PHE A 470 15.04 9.08 0.83
CA PHE A 470 16.46 8.88 0.63
C PHE A 470 17.21 9.08 1.95
N ASN A 471 18.24 8.28 2.22
CA ASN A 471 18.96 8.31 3.48
C ASN A 471 19.66 9.67 3.75
N ASP A 472 19.95 10.45 2.71
CA ASP A 472 20.51 11.80 2.77
C ASP A 472 19.45 12.92 2.91
N GLU A 473 18.16 12.59 2.96
CA GLU A 473 17.07 13.55 3.07
C GLU A 473 16.47 13.65 4.49
N TYR A 474 15.50 14.54 4.67
CA TYR A 474 14.82 14.72 5.96
C TYR A 474 14.09 13.45 6.40
N HIS A 475 14.31 13.04 7.66
CA HIS A 475 13.65 11.89 8.27
C HIS A 475 12.57 12.35 9.25
N SER A 476 11.30 12.07 8.91
CA SER A 476 10.19 12.23 9.86
C SER A 476 10.42 11.38 11.11
N SER A 477 10.06 11.89 12.30
CA SER A 477 10.20 11.14 13.55
C SER A 477 9.33 9.88 13.59
N VAL A 478 8.20 9.89 12.89
CA VAL A 478 7.26 8.78 12.83
C VAL A 478 7.04 8.38 11.39
N VAL A 479 7.37 7.13 11.10
CA VAL A 479 7.11 6.44 9.82
C VAL A 479 6.53 5.05 10.07
N SER A 480 6.20 4.34 8.99
CA SER A 480 5.58 3.01 8.99
C SER A 480 4.18 2.94 9.55
N THR A 481 3.35 2.15 8.89
CA THR A 481 2.08 1.68 9.45
C THR A 481 2.34 0.93 10.76
N ARG A 482 1.54 1.22 11.79
CA ARG A 482 1.82 0.86 13.20
C ARG A 482 2.18 -0.61 13.41
N HIS A 483 1.46 -1.56 12.80
CA HIS A 483 1.67 -3.00 13.01
C HIS A 483 3.03 -3.53 12.51
N TYR A 484 3.71 -2.78 11.64
CA TYR A 484 4.97 -3.16 11.01
C TYR A 484 6.13 -2.25 11.46
N ARG A 485 5.87 -1.36 12.42
CA ARG A 485 6.79 -0.32 12.86
C ARG A 485 7.88 -0.90 13.76
N ALA A 486 9.13 -0.57 13.45
CA ALA A 486 10.31 -1.01 14.18
C ALA A 486 10.43 -0.34 15.58
N PRO A 487 11.08 -1.00 16.55
CA PRO A 487 11.23 -0.48 17.91
C PRO A 487 11.97 0.85 17.96
N GLU A 488 13.02 1.06 17.15
CA GLU A 488 13.78 2.31 17.12
C GLU A 488 12.94 3.53 16.72
N ILE A 489 11.88 3.33 15.92
CA ILE A 489 10.93 4.40 15.55
C ILE A 489 10.02 4.72 16.75
N ILE A 490 9.50 3.69 17.44
CA ILE A 490 8.65 3.87 18.64
C ILE A 490 9.44 4.55 19.77
N LEU A 491 10.72 4.21 19.89
CA LEU A 491 11.65 4.75 20.86
C LEU A 491 12.26 6.10 20.47
N ASN A 492 11.92 6.61 19.28
CA ASN A 492 12.42 7.86 18.73
C ASN A 492 13.96 7.92 18.63
N LEU A 493 14.64 6.79 18.40
CA LEU A 493 16.10 6.68 18.33
C LEU A 493 16.70 7.07 16.96
N GLY A 494 15.85 7.54 16.04
CA GLY A 494 16.17 7.62 14.61
C GLY A 494 16.03 6.26 13.93
N TRP A 495 15.95 6.28 12.61
CA TRP A 495 15.74 5.09 11.79
C TRP A 495 16.45 5.23 10.44
N SER A 496 16.67 4.11 9.77
CA SER A 496 17.28 3.99 8.44
C SER A 496 16.87 2.62 7.87
N TYR A 497 17.63 2.04 6.94
CA TYR A 497 17.39 0.75 6.27
C TYR A 497 16.87 -0.40 7.16
N PRO A 498 17.34 -0.60 8.42
CA PRO A 498 16.87 -1.72 9.24
C PRO A 498 15.38 -1.70 9.58
N CYS A 499 14.68 -0.55 9.49
CA CYS A 499 13.25 -0.50 9.78
C CYS A 499 12.43 -1.33 8.79
N ASP A 500 12.81 -1.32 7.50
CA ASP A 500 12.16 -2.10 6.45
C ASP A 500 12.33 -3.61 6.70
N ILE A 501 13.48 -4.02 7.24
CA ILE A 501 13.74 -5.42 7.60
C ILE A 501 12.80 -5.88 8.72
N TRP A 502 12.55 -5.04 9.72
CA TRP A 502 11.59 -5.33 10.79
C TRP A 502 10.17 -5.49 10.23
N SER A 503 9.77 -4.59 9.33
CA SER A 503 8.46 -4.66 8.66
C SER A 503 8.29 -5.96 7.88
N ILE A 504 9.32 -6.39 7.13
CA ILE A 504 9.32 -7.70 6.44
C ILE A 504 9.12 -8.84 7.45
N GLY A 505 9.82 -8.84 8.59
CA GLY A 505 9.64 -9.85 9.64
C GLY A 505 8.18 -9.98 10.10
N CYS A 506 7.52 -8.85 10.33
CA CYS A 506 6.11 -8.80 10.72
C CYS A 506 5.21 -9.37 9.61
N ILE A 507 5.45 -8.99 8.35
CA ILE A 507 4.71 -9.48 7.17
C ILE A 507 4.86 -11.00 7.01
N LEU A 508 6.06 -11.55 7.19
CA LEU A 508 6.30 -12.99 7.03
C LEU A 508 5.59 -13.82 8.11
N VAL A 509 5.53 -13.33 9.34
CA VAL A 509 4.76 -13.99 10.41
C VAL A 509 3.26 -13.89 10.11
N GLU A 510 2.77 -12.74 9.66
CA GLU A 510 1.38 -12.57 9.25
C GLU A 510 1.00 -13.49 8.07
N PHE A 511 1.90 -13.74 7.11
CA PHE A 511 1.65 -14.71 6.05
C PHE A 511 1.55 -16.15 6.56
N PHE A 512 2.24 -16.46 7.66
CA PHE A 512 2.25 -17.79 8.29
C PHE A 512 1.03 -18.02 9.19
N THR A 513 0.48 -16.97 9.81
CA THR A 513 -0.60 -17.08 10.80
C THR A 513 -1.95 -16.51 10.31
N GLY A 514 -1.90 -15.59 9.36
CA GLY A 514 -3.07 -14.87 8.85
C GLY A 514 -3.52 -13.70 9.74
N ASP A 515 -2.81 -13.38 10.82
CA ASP A 515 -3.08 -12.26 11.72
C ASP A 515 -1.86 -11.37 11.86
N ALA A 516 -2.09 -10.06 11.94
CA ALA A 516 -1.03 -9.08 12.16
C ALA A 516 -0.32 -9.35 13.49
N LEU A 517 1.02 -9.50 13.45
CA LEU A 517 1.82 -9.89 14.62
C LEU A 517 1.68 -8.90 15.79
N PHE A 518 1.68 -7.60 15.49
CA PHE A 518 1.59 -6.54 16.49
C PHE A 518 0.36 -5.65 16.30
N GLN A 519 -0.82 -6.25 16.51
CA GLN A 519 -2.10 -5.54 16.46
C GLN A 519 -2.37 -4.72 17.73
N THR A 520 -1.94 -3.46 17.72
CA THR A 520 -2.12 -2.52 18.84
C THR A 520 -2.23 -1.08 18.33
N HIS A 521 -2.74 -0.19 19.19
CA HIS A 521 -2.81 1.27 18.95
C HIS A 521 -1.99 2.09 19.96
N ASP A 522 -1.31 1.44 20.92
CA ASP A 522 -0.51 2.09 21.97
C ASP A 522 0.98 1.73 21.87
N ASN A 523 1.88 2.66 22.17
CA ASN A 523 3.32 2.42 22.03
C ASN A 523 3.89 1.53 23.14
N LEU A 524 3.42 1.67 24.38
CA LEU A 524 3.92 0.88 25.50
C LEU A 524 3.45 -0.57 25.38
N GLU A 525 2.17 -0.77 25.03
CA GLU A 525 1.64 -2.10 24.69
C GLU A 525 2.42 -2.70 23.52
N HIS A 526 2.71 -1.94 22.45
CA HIS A 526 3.48 -2.43 21.31
C HIS A 526 4.86 -2.96 21.71
N LEU A 527 5.62 -2.20 22.51
CA LEU A 527 6.92 -2.65 23.02
C LEU A 527 6.78 -3.91 23.91
N ALA A 528 5.71 -4.01 24.69
CA ALA A 528 5.45 -5.19 25.52
C ALA A 528 5.11 -6.43 24.68
N MET A 529 4.36 -6.25 23.58
CA MET A 529 4.12 -7.31 22.60
C MET A 529 5.43 -7.79 21.97
N MET A 530 6.35 -6.86 21.64
CA MET A 530 7.67 -7.22 21.12
C MET A 530 8.47 -8.07 22.12
N GLU A 531 8.52 -7.69 23.41
CA GLU A 531 9.18 -8.50 24.45
C GLU A 531 8.53 -9.89 24.59
N ALA A 532 7.20 -9.97 24.51
CA ALA A 532 6.46 -11.23 24.59
C ALA A 532 6.78 -12.17 23.43
N VAL A 533 6.75 -11.67 22.19
CA VAL A 533 6.98 -12.45 20.97
C VAL A 533 8.45 -12.86 20.83
N CYS A 534 9.38 -11.92 21.01
CA CYS A 534 10.81 -12.18 20.85
C CYS A 534 11.38 -13.02 22.00
N GLY A 535 10.67 -13.11 23.13
CA GLY A 535 11.06 -13.92 24.28
C GLY A 535 12.24 -13.34 25.08
N GLY A 536 12.57 -12.06 24.86
CA GLY A 536 13.68 -11.35 25.48
C GLY A 536 13.35 -9.88 25.70
N LYS A 537 13.97 -9.31 26.73
CA LYS A 537 13.78 -7.89 27.08
C LYS A 537 14.48 -7.00 26.07
N ILE A 538 13.99 -5.77 25.91
CA ILE A 538 14.68 -4.74 25.13
C ILE A 538 16.08 -4.53 25.73
N ASP A 539 17.10 -4.51 24.88
CA ASP A 539 18.49 -4.44 25.30
C ASP A 539 18.76 -3.21 26.17
N ARG A 540 19.48 -3.39 27.28
CA ARG A 540 19.83 -2.29 28.19
C ARG A 540 20.56 -1.15 27.50
N GLU A 541 21.37 -1.43 26.49
CA GLU A 541 22.09 -0.39 25.75
C GLU A 541 21.17 0.46 24.88
N ILE A 542 20.09 -0.12 24.34
CA ILE A 542 19.05 0.64 23.63
C ILE A 542 18.34 1.56 24.63
N ILE A 543 18.00 1.05 25.81
CA ILE A 543 17.34 1.86 26.86
C ILE A 543 18.25 3.02 27.32
N LYS A 544 19.57 2.79 27.45
CA LYS A 544 20.52 3.88 27.74
C LYS A 544 20.55 4.94 26.65
N GLN A 545 20.45 4.55 25.37
CA GLN A 545 20.36 5.50 24.27
C GLN A 545 19.08 6.34 24.36
N VAL A 546 17.95 5.74 24.72
CA VAL A 546 16.68 6.45 24.94
C VAL A 546 16.85 7.53 26.02
N TYR A 547 17.39 7.17 27.19
CA TYR A 547 17.60 8.13 28.27
C TYR A 547 18.61 9.23 27.91
N LYS A 548 19.63 8.92 27.11
CA LYS A 548 20.59 9.92 26.65
C LYS A 548 19.92 10.94 25.73
N GLN A 549 19.17 10.45 24.74
CA GLN A 549 18.50 11.30 23.76
C GLN A 549 17.39 12.16 24.38
N ASP A 550 16.72 11.65 25.42
CA ASP A 550 15.74 12.41 26.20
C ASP A 550 16.36 13.60 26.96
N ARG A 551 17.58 13.44 27.48
CA ARG A 551 18.29 14.57 28.12
C ARG A 551 18.68 15.63 27.10
N ASP A 552 19.05 15.21 25.90
CA ASP A 552 19.49 16.10 24.83
C ASP A 552 18.30 16.85 24.18
N ARG A 553 17.11 16.22 24.13
CA ARG A 553 15.88 16.80 23.56
C ARG A 553 14.90 17.08 24.69
N ARG A 554 14.77 18.34 25.14
CA ARG A 554 13.75 18.81 26.12
C ARG A 554 12.30 18.64 25.58
N SER A 555 11.89 17.42 25.25
CA SER A 555 10.64 17.10 24.56
C SER A 555 9.61 16.53 25.52
N SER A 556 8.37 17.02 25.42
CA SER A 556 7.21 16.55 26.19
C SER A 556 6.81 15.09 25.86
N SER A 557 7.10 14.62 24.63
CA SER A 557 6.81 13.25 24.19
C SER A 557 8.06 12.37 24.25
N SER A 558 8.49 12.08 25.47
CA SER A 558 9.66 11.25 25.72
C SER A 558 9.35 9.75 25.66
N ALA A 559 10.14 8.98 24.91
CA ALA A 559 10.13 7.52 24.98
C ALA A 559 10.72 6.98 26.30
N ALA A 560 11.45 7.80 27.07
CA ALA A 560 12.04 7.40 28.35
C ALA A 560 10.96 7.01 29.38
N LYS A 561 9.76 7.58 29.28
CA LYS A 561 8.61 7.26 30.14
C LYS A 561 8.17 5.79 30.06
N TYR A 562 8.52 5.09 28.98
CA TYR A 562 8.21 3.67 28.83
C TYR A 562 9.08 2.76 29.71
N PHE A 563 10.12 3.30 30.37
CA PHE A 563 11.07 2.50 31.13
C PHE A 563 11.23 2.97 32.57
N LYS A 564 11.29 2.00 33.49
CA LYS A 564 11.71 2.18 34.89
C LYS A 564 12.80 1.18 35.23
N ASN A 565 13.86 1.65 35.90
CA ASN A 565 14.99 0.80 36.31
C ASN A 565 15.60 -0.02 35.15
N TYR A 566 15.73 0.60 33.97
CA TYR A 566 16.24 -0.03 32.74
C TYR A 566 15.44 -1.27 32.30
N LYS A 567 14.12 -1.25 32.53
CA LYS A 567 13.16 -2.27 32.10
C LYS A 567 11.89 -1.59 31.62
N LEU A 568 11.17 -2.22 30.69
CA LEU A 568 9.88 -1.73 30.24
C LEU A 568 8.92 -1.63 31.44
N ASP A 569 8.26 -0.48 31.61
CA ASP A 569 7.28 -0.24 32.66
C ASP A 569 5.90 -0.80 32.26
N TYR A 570 5.86 -2.12 31.99
CA TYR A 570 4.66 -2.82 31.59
C TYR A 570 4.53 -4.18 32.29
N PRO A 571 3.33 -4.52 32.81
CA PRO A 571 2.18 -3.64 32.98
C PRO A 571 2.39 -2.68 34.16
N ASN A 572 1.89 -1.46 34.04
CA ASN A 572 1.84 -0.45 35.10
C ASN A 572 0.41 -0.25 35.64
N THR A 573 0.21 0.75 36.52
CA THR A 573 -1.08 1.07 37.14
C THR A 573 -2.16 1.46 36.13
N ASP A 574 -1.76 2.10 35.03
CA ASP A 574 -2.66 2.62 34.00
C ASP A 574 -2.94 1.57 32.91
N THR A 575 -2.24 0.43 32.96
CA THR A 575 -2.39 -0.62 31.96
C THR A 575 -3.75 -1.31 32.09
N GLN A 576 -4.55 -1.17 31.04
CA GLN A 576 -5.88 -1.77 30.96
C GLN A 576 -5.84 -3.31 31.10
N LYS A 577 -6.83 -3.89 31.78
CA LYS A 577 -6.93 -5.35 31.97
C LYS A 577 -6.95 -6.12 30.63
N GLY A 578 -7.60 -5.56 29.61
CA GLY A 578 -7.63 -6.13 28.26
C GLY A 578 -6.25 -6.24 27.63
N SER A 579 -5.49 -5.14 27.68
CA SER A 579 -4.09 -5.07 27.22
C SER A 579 -3.21 -6.13 27.90
N ARG A 580 -3.30 -6.23 29.24
CA ARG A 580 -2.56 -7.23 30.03
C ARG A 580 -2.86 -8.66 29.61
N LYS A 581 -4.15 -8.98 29.42
CA LYS A 581 -4.60 -10.30 28.97
C LYS A 581 -4.11 -10.59 27.55
N PHE A 582 -4.18 -9.59 26.67
CA PHE A 582 -3.78 -9.71 25.27
C PHE A 582 -2.28 -9.98 25.13
N VAL A 583 -1.42 -9.14 25.73
CA VAL A 583 0.04 -9.33 25.69
C VAL A 583 0.46 -10.65 26.34
N LYS A 584 -0.14 -11.01 27.48
CA LYS A 584 0.15 -12.31 28.14
C LYS A 584 -0.22 -13.51 27.28
N ALA A 585 -1.22 -13.37 26.42
CA ALA A 585 -1.70 -14.45 25.58
C ALA A 585 -0.94 -14.58 24.25
N MET A 586 -0.07 -13.62 23.92
CA MET A 586 0.82 -13.75 22.77
C MET A 586 1.79 -14.91 22.94
N LYS A 587 2.03 -15.62 21.85
CA LYS A 587 2.99 -16.70 21.76
C LYS A 587 4.36 -16.16 21.44
N LYS A 588 5.39 -16.85 21.95
CA LYS A 588 6.76 -16.62 21.53
C LYS A 588 6.95 -17.09 20.08
N LEU A 589 7.93 -16.55 19.37
CA LEU A 589 8.19 -16.92 17.97
C LEU A 589 8.33 -18.44 17.74
N HIS A 590 8.98 -19.16 18.65
CA HIS A 590 9.16 -20.61 18.53
C HIS A 590 7.90 -21.43 18.84
N GLU A 591 6.91 -20.84 19.50
CA GLU A 591 5.59 -21.44 19.73
C GLU A 591 4.65 -21.16 18.55
N THR A 592 4.79 -19.98 17.91
CA THR A 592 4.08 -19.63 16.68
C THR A 592 4.60 -20.40 15.48
N ILE A 593 5.92 -20.57 15.37
CA ILE A 593 6.61 -21.31 14.30
C ILE A 593 7.42 -22.44 14.95
N PRO A 594 6.78 -23.58 15.25
CA PRO A 594 7.46 -24.70 15.89
C PRO A 594 8.58 -25.26 14.99
N PRO A 595 9.82 -25.41 15.51
CA PRO A 595 10.97 -25.86 14.73
C PRO A 595 10.99 -27.40 14.57
N HIS A 596 9.85 -28.00 14.20
CA HIS A 596 9.71 -29.45 14.01
C HIS A 596 10.28 -29.94 12.67
N THR A 597 10.41 -29.04 11.70
CA THR A 597 11.01 -29.33 10.39
C THR A 597 12.26 -28.47 10.21
N GLU A 598 13.20 -28.93 9.38
CA GLU A 598 14.37 -28.14 9.01
C GLU A 598 13.97 -26.79 8.40
N PHE A 599 12.97 -26.79 7.52
CA PHE A 599 12.39 -25.58 6.96
C PHE A 599 11.96 -24.59 8.06
N ASN A 600 11.18 -25.02 9.06
CA ASN A 600 10.72 -24.13 10.14
C ASN A 600 11.86 -23.73 11.08
N ARG A 601 12.83 -24.62 11.32
CA ARG A 601 14.03 -24.32 12.12
C ARG A 601 14.84 -23.19 11.50
N LYS A 602 15.06 -23.23 10.19
CA LYS A 602 15.75 -22.19 9.43
C LYS A 602 14.91 -20.92 9.27
N PHE A 603 13.59 -21.05 9.09
CA PHE A 603 12.70 -19.89 9.05
C PHE A 603 12.72 -19.12 10.38
N LEU A 604 12.63 -19.86 11.50
CA LEU A 604 12.73 -19.29 12.84
C LEU A 604 14.10 -18.64 13.09
N ASP A 605 15.20 -19.22 12.59
CA ASP A 605 16.53 -18.61 12.68
C ASP A 605 16.58 -17.26 11.94
N LEU A 606 16.04 -17.20 10.72
CA LEU A 606 15.94 -15.95 9.96
C LEU A 606 15.14 -14.89 10.73
N LEU A 607 13.96 -15.26 11.24
CA LEU A 607 13.12 -14.33 12.01
C LEU A 607 13.81 -13.82 13.28
N LYS A 608 14.58 -14.66 13.97
CA LYS A 608 15.37 -14.23 15.14
C LYS A 608 16.42 -13.18 14.78
N ARG A 609 17.03 -13.26 13.58
CA ARG A 609 17.99 -12.27 13.08
C ARG A 609 17.32 -10.97 12.59
N ILE A 610 16.06 -11.08 12.14
CA ILE A 610 15.22 -9.93 11.75
C ILE A 610 14.73 -9.17 12.99
N PHE A 611 14.26 -9.87 14.02
CA PHE A 611 13.71 -9.26 15.25
C PHE A 611 14.79 -8.90 16.29
N VAL A 612 16.02 -8.61 15.83
CA VAL A 612 17.04 -8.01 16.69
C VAL A 612 16.67 -6.55 16.96
N TYR A 613 16.57 -6.18 18.24
CA TYR A 613 16.17 -4.83 18.64
C TYR A 613 17.17 -3.77 18.17
N ASP A 614 18.47 -4.02 18.32
CA ASP A 614 19.50 -3.08 17.89
C ASP A 614 19.56 -3.05 16.35
N PRO A 615 19.15 -1.95 15.70
CA PRO A 615 19.11 -1.87 14.24
C PRO A 615 20.49 -2.05 13.60
N LYS A 616 21.59 -1.80 14.34
CA LYS A 616 22.97 -2.00 13.85
C LYS A 616 23.39 -3.47 13.78
N LYS A 617 22.71 -4.34 14.54
CA LYS A 617 22.96 -5.79 14.60
C LYS A 617 21.92 -6.60 13.84
N ARG A 618 20.83 -5.95 13.43
CA ARG A 618 19.76 -6.56 12.65
C ARG A 618 20.29 -6.97 11.29
N ILE A 619 19.89 -8.14 10.82
CA ILE A 619 20.31 -8.66 9.51
C ILE A 619 19.97 -7.67 8.39
N THR A 620 20.84 -7.53 7.40
CA THR A 620 20.54 -6.71 6.22
C THR A 620 19.72 -7.50 5.20
N ALA A 621 19.10 -6.83 4.22
CA ALA A 621 18.38 -7.52 3.15
C ALA A 621 19.31 -8.45 2.33
N LYS A 622 20.56 -8.03 2.06
CA LYS A 622 21.55 -8.82 1.34
C LYS A 622 22.01 -10.04 2.12
N ASP A 623 22.21 -9.91 3.44
CA ASP A 623 22.56 -11.05 4.30
C ASP A 623 21.39 -12.01 4.46
N ALA A 624 20.15 -11.47 4.50
CA ALA A 624 18.95 -12.28 4.54
C ALA A 624 18.81 -13.14 3.28
N LEU A 625 19.07 -12.60 2.08
CA LEU A 625 19.06 -13.38 0.82
C LEU A 625 20.02 -14.57 0.83
N GLN A 626 21.15 -14.46 1.54
CA GLN A 626 22.14 -15.51 1.69
C GLN A 626 21.81 -16.50 2.81
N HIS A 627 20.69 -16.31 3.52
CA HIS A 627 20.31 -17.15 4.64
C HIS A 627 20.00 -18.59 4.18
N PRO A 628 20.48 -19.64 4.89
CA PRO A 628 20.29 -21.04 4.48
C PRO A 628 18.83 -21.47 4.32
N TRP A 629 17.88 -20.74 4.92
CA TRP A 629 16.45 -21.00 4.74
C TRP A 629 16.03 -20.98 3.27
N PHE A 630 16.66 -20.17 2.42
CA PHE A 630 16.33 -20.12 0.99
C PHE A 630 16.86 -21.30 0.18
N GLN A 631 17.67 -22.18 0.78
CA GLN A 631 18.15 -23.43 0.17
C GLN A 631 17.24 -24.62 0.54
N GLU A 632 16.36 -24.45 1.53
CA GLU A 632 15.42 -25.49 1.95
C GLU A 632 14.32 -25.67 0.90
N THR A 633 14.00 -26.92 0.58
CA THR A 633 12.87 -27.27 -0.29
C THR A 633 11.76 -27.89 0.55
N LEU A 634 10.51 -27.50 0.28
CA LEU A 634 9.34 -28.03 0.98
C LEU A 634 8.27 -28.39 -0.04
N MET A 635 7.74 -29.62 0.05
CA MET A 635 6.55 -30.01 -0.69
C MET A 635 5.29 -29.66 0.10
N ASP A 636 4.48 -28.78 -0.46
CA ASP A 636 3.16 -28.38 0.06
C ASP A 636 2.23 -27.96 -1.09
N ASP A 637 1.00 -27.55 -0.77
CA ASP A 637 0.02 -27.14 -1.78
C ASP A 637 0.52 -25.98 -2.67
N GLY A 638 1.49 -25.17 -2.24
CA GLY A 638 2.09 -24.13 -3.07
C GLY A 638 2.95 -24.72 -4.19
N THR A 639 3.77 -25.74 -3.87
CA THR A 639 4.50 -26.48 -4.91
C THR A 639 3.57 -27.26 -5.84
N GLU A 640 2.47 -27.81 -5.32
CA GLU A 640 1.45 -28.47 -6.15
C GLU A 640 0.71 -27.46 -7.04
N ALA A 641 0.36 -26.28 -6.53
CA ALA A 641 -0.24 -25.21 -7.33
C ALA A 641 0.67 -24.77 -8.47
N HIS A 642 1.98 -24.70 -8.22
CA HIS A 642 2.97 -24.42 -9.26
C HIS A 642 3.01 -25.50 -10.35
N LYS A 643 2.96 -26.79 -9.98
CA LYS A 643 2.87 -27.90 -10.96
C LYS A 643 1.59 -27.80 -11.79
N ILE A 644 0.45 -27.52 -11.16
CA ILE A 644 -0.85 -27.32 -11.83
C ILE A 644 -0.74 -26.17 -12.84
N ARG A 645 -0.08 -25.06 -12.50
CA ARG A 645 0.16 -23.95 -13.43
C ARG A 645 0.95 -24.41 -14.66
N LEU A 646 2.08 -25.07 -14.46
CA LEU A 646 2.93 -25.55 -15.56
C LEU A 646 2.19 -26.52 -16.49
N GLU A 647 1.37 -27.41 -15.93
CA GLU A 647 0.56 -28.33 -16.73
C GLU A 647 -0.50 -27.58 -17.56
N ARG A 648 -1.17 -26.59 -16.95
CA ARG A 648 -2.14 -25.72 -17.66
C ARG A 648 -1.49 -24.94 -18.79
N GLU A 649 -0.31 -24.37 -18.56
CA GLU A 649 0.46 -23.65 -19.58
C GLU A 649 0.88 -24.57 -20.73
N LYS A 650 1.36 -25.78 -20.43
CA LYS A 650 1.74 -26.79 -21.44
C LYS A 650 0.53 -27.18 -22.30
N LYS A 651 -0.63 -27.43 -21.68
CA LYS A 651 -1.89 -27.72 -22.39
C LYS A 651 -2.34 -26.57 -23.27
N LEU A 652 -2.21 -25.33 -22.79
CA LEU A 652 -2.56 -24.13 -23.55
C LEU A 652 -1.65 -23.95 -24.78
N ARG A 653 -0.33 -24.13 -24.61
CA ARG A 653 0.64 -24.06 -25.71
C ARG A 653 0.39 -25.11 -26.77
N ALA A 654 0.11 -26.36 -26.37
CA ALA A 654 -0.23 -27.43 -27.29
C ALA A 654 -1.48 -27.10 -28.13
N ARG A 655 -2.54 -26.58 -27.49
CA ARG A 655 -3.76 -26.14 -28.19
C ARG A 655 -3.49 -25.00 -29.18
N GLN A 656 -2.71 -24.00 -28.78
CA GLN A 656 -2.35 -22.88 -29.67
C GLN A 656 -1.50 -23.34 -30.86
N GLU A 657 -0.61 -24.33 -30.66
CA GLU A 657 0.16 -24.90 -31.77
C GLU A 657 -0.75 -25.69 -32.73
N GLU A 658 -1.71 -26.43 -32.21
CA GLU A 658 -2.72 -27.14 -33.00
C GLU A 658 -3.60 -26.18 -33.81
N GLU A 659 -4.11 -25.11 -33.20
CA GLU A 659 -4.84 -24.04 -33.90
C GLU A 659 -3.98 -23.40 -35.01
N ARG A 660 -2.70 -23.09 -34.72
CA ARG A 660 -1.77 -22.57 -35.74
C ARG A 660 -1.44 -23.58 -36.84
N ARG A 661 -1.52 -24.88 -36.56
CA ARG A 661 -1.38 -25.93 -37.58
C ARG A 661 -2.63 -25.95 -38.45
N LEU A 662 -3.82 -25.98 -37.85
CA LEU A 662 -5.10 -25.94 -38.56
C LEU A 662 -5.25 -24.69 -39.45
N ASP A 663 -4.89 -23.51 -38.94
CA ASP A 663 -4.88 -22.26 -39.72
C ASP A 663 -3.92 -22.30 -40.92
N ARG A 664 -2.81 -23.04 -40.80
CA ARG A 664 -1.87 -23.24 -41.92
C ARG A 664 -2.40 -24.24 -42.95
N TYR A 665 -3.23 -25.20 -42.55
CA TYR A 665 -3.90 -26.13 -43.46
C TYR A 665 -5.04 -25.45 -44.22
N THR A 666 -5.87 -24.63 -43.55
CA THR A 666 -6.98 -23.91 -44.20
C THR A 666 -6.51 -22.81 -45.14
N GLN A 667 -5.35 -22.20 -44.91
CA GLN A 667 -4.73 -21.24 -45.86
C GLN A 667 -4.03 -21.91 -47.05
N ARG A 668 -3.89 -23.25 -47.04
CA ARG A 668 -3.25 -24.03 -48.12
C ARG A 668 -4.25 -24.72 -49.04
N GLU A 669 -5.56 -24.53 -48.87
CA GLU A 669 -6.49 -24.92 -49.93
C GLU A 669 -6.17 -24.12 -51.20
N PRO A 670 -5.84 -24.79 -52.32
CA PRO A 670 -5.68 -24.09 -53.57
C PRO A 670 -7.03 -23.50 -53.95
N ARG A 671 -7.06 -22.19 -54.23
CA ARG A 671 -8.10 -21.62 -55.07
C ARG A 671 -8.01 -22.32 -56.44
N GLY A 672 -8.69 -23.44 -56.59
CA GLY A 672 -9.00 -24.09 -57.86
C GLY A 672 -10.50 -24.37 -57.83
N TYR A 673 -11.30 -24.04 -58.83
CA TYR A 673 -11.05 -23.60 -60.20
C TYR A 673 -12.00 -22.45 -60.56
#